data_AF-A0A2E3NG00-F1
#
_entry.id   AF-A0A2E3NG00-F1
#
_cell.length_a   1.000
_cell.length_b   1.000
_cell.length_c   1.000
_cell.angle_alpha   90.00
_cell.angle_beta   90.00
_cell.angle_gamma   90.00
#
_symmetry.space_group_name_H-M   'P 1'
#
loop_
_entity.id
_entity.type
_entity.pdbx_description
1 polymer ?
#
loop_
_entity_poly.entity_id
_entity_poly.type
_entity_poly.pdbx_seq_one_letter_code
_entity_poly.pdbx_strand_id
1 'polypeptide(L)'
;MGRHRFLPLGHYRCGDRGSGFAGPVLRARAPERDPGERQLDRLRPLFLLLSLILAASTAQAGSYVQLGGAVVDPILFTAAQGGGIHPFAGALTIGVDASGADLSGASLPAAHLALANLDGVDVSNADLTGADLNGASLVGANVGGADLAGVILTSAAPLNLVGVPLAVPAGYLLVNGNLVGPGVRLMGADLTGASLSGVDLSGADLTGAILTGADLSGADLSSTLLVGSHFVGVDLSGADLTGANLANANLAGADLSNAQFSGADARGASFAGVTIIGADLTGVTLLSVASSNLIGAPLALPTGYTLIDSRFIGAGVLANGADLSGANLAGFDLSGAVFSGGNFAGADLSGANLTGTIVSSVDLTGVTLAGADLNGASLSSSDLTNADATDALLVNANLSNATLVATTIASADLTGAQLTGVFSSGLIGTPRATAAGYALINGRFVGAGVRIEGADLTGANLAGLDLSGALLTGSDLSGADLAGADLSGAIVSNADLSGANLAGADLTAASLSGATLSNAGLTNAVLTNMNLANAVLAGTTIAGADFSGVQFSGTASSALVGVPLALPVGYLVVNGSLLGPGVVAAGADLSGANLAGLDLAGADLNDSIALGTDFTGMNLSGAVLTGSDLTGASFANADLSGALLVLTDLTNADLTSAVLVGADLVGSNLTLANLSGADFTNANLLATQSGGLVGQPSALAADYSLINGRIVGPGVQTPFADLTGADLSGFDLSGADLSDAVLTGADLSGANLTGAFLVGAPIAGAIFDGASLNNVVGLPQTTGSAFYDEATDFGTTGFDPVAAGWTLSPSGAPVPLAGPWGLVALALAGVGAARRQLPKPAAPR
;
A
#
# COMPACT_ATOMS: atom_id res chain seq x y z
N MET A 1 23.40 -2.04 9.06
CA MET A 1 23.31 -2.23 10.53
C MET A 1 22.11 -1.46 11.04
N GLY A 2 21.27 -2.07 11.87
CA GLY A 2 20.08 -1.43 12.45
C GLY A 2 19.25 -2.50 13.15
N ARG A 3 19.33 -2.57 14.47
CA ARG A 3 18.70 -3.64 15.28
C ARG A 3 17.44 -3.10 15.96
N HIS A 4 16.30 -3.72 15.71
CA HIS A 4 15.20 -3.73 16.67
C HIS A 4 14.96 -5.15 17.17
N ARG A 5 14.90 -5.30 18.49
CA ARG A 5 14.78 -6.58 19.19
C ARG A 5 13.31 -6.89 19.48
N PHE A 6 12.92 -8.14 19.20
CA PHE A 6 11.85 -8.82 19.92
C PHE A 6 12.16 -8.89 21.43
N LEU A 7 11.11 -8.90 22.26
CA LEU A 7 11.01 -9.70 23.49
C LEU A 7 9.51 -9.93 23.83
N PRO A 8 9.09 -11.11 24.36
CA PRO A 8 7.67 -11.51 24.44
C PRO A 8 7.14 -11.77 25.88
N LEU A 9 5.94 -12.39 25.97
CA LEU A 9 5.22 -12.91 27.17
C LEU A 9 4.46 -11.85 28.01
N GLY A 10 3.29 -12.12 28.61
CA GLY A 10 2.42 -13.31 28.59
C GLY A 10 1.31 -13.25 29.67
N HIS A 11 0.32 -14.16 29.59
CA HIS A 11 -0.74 -14.51 30.59
C HIS A 11 -2.04 -13.69 30.74
N TYR A 12 -3.12 -14.25 30.15
CA TYR A 12 -4.42 -14.62 30.78
C TYR A 12 -4.87 -14.00 32.12
N ARG A 13 -6.12 -13.47 32.14
CA ARG A 13 -7.25 -14.10 32.87
C ARG A 13 -8.64 -13.53 32.48
N CYS A 14 -9.68 -14.29 32.82
CA CYS A 14 -11.09 -14.14 32.41
C CYS A 14 -11.81 -12.87 32.92
N GLY A 15 -12.83 -12.44 32.17
CA GLY A 15 -13.92 -11.55 32.59
C GLY A 15 -15.11 -11.71 31.64
N ASP A 16 -16.34 -11.83 32.16
CA ASP A 16 -17.48 -12.44 31.48
C ASP A 16 -18.63 -11.46 31.17
N ARG A 17 -19.47 -11.81 30.18
CA ARG A 17 -20.80 -11.22 29.77
C ARG A 17 -20.88 -9.82 29.13
N GLY A 18 -21.70 -9.70 28.07
CA GLY A 18 -22.16 -8.40 27.54
C GLY A 18 -22.89 -8.37 26.17
N SER A 19 -23.98 -9.13 26.02
CA SER A 19 -25.01 -9.08 24.95
C SER A 19 -25.07 -7.91 23.93
N GLY A 20 -25.36 -8.26 22.66
CA GLY A 20 -26.40 -7.57 21.86
C GLY A 20 -25.99 -6.95 20.52
N PHE A 21 -26.33 -7.62 19.41
CA PHE A 21 -26.41 -7.00 18.07
C PHE A 21 -27.70 -7.42 17.36
N ALA A 22 -28.32 -6.46 16.68
CA ALA A 22 -29.50 -6.65 15.82
C ALA A 22 -29.11 -6.40 14.35
N GLY A 23 -29.75 -7.12 13.41
CA GLY A 23 -29.65 -6.85 11.96
C GLY A 23 -30.47 -5.62 11.52
N PRO A 24 -30.69 -5.39 10.20
CA PRO A 24 -31.50 -6.36 9.43
C PRO A 24 -31.27 -6.51 7.89
N VAL A 25 -31.67 -7.69 7.39
CA VAL A 25 -32.45 -7.95 6.14
C VAL A 25 -31.92 -7.56 4.74
N LEU A 26 -31.91 -8.56 3.84
CA LEU A 26 -32.53 -8.48 2.51
C LEU A 26 -33.04 -9.88 2.05
N ARG A 27 -33.99 -9.92 1.09
CA ARG A 27 -34.76 -11.13 0.69
C ARG A 27 -34.36 -11.66 -0.70
N ALA A 28 -34.54 -12.96 -0.93
CA ALA A 28 -34.52 -13.58 -2.27
C ALA A 28 -35.90 -14.19 -2.65
N ARG A 29 -36.17 -14.29 -3.96
CA ARG A 29 -37.35 -14.95 -4.58
C ARG A 29 -36.91 -16.21 -5.34
N ALA A 30 -37.78 -17.22 -5.38
CA ALA A 30 -37.78 -18.29 -6.39
C ALA A 30 -38.77 -17.92 -7.54
N PRO A 31 -38.81 -18.65 -8.67
CA PRO A 31 -39.36 -20.02 -8.76
C PRO A 31 -38.39 -20.99 -9.51
N GLU A 32 -38.70 -22.12 -10.16
CA GLU A 32 -39.94 -22.82 -10.59
C GLU A 32 -39.69 -24.37 -10.68
N ARG A 33 -40.33 -25.10 -11.62
CA ARG A 33 -40.12 -26.52 -11.98
C ARG A 33 -40.42 -26.77 -13.47
N ASP A 34 -39.94 -27.92 -13.97
CA ASP A 34 -40.67 -29.04 -14.63
C ASP A 34 -39.95 -29.63 -15.89
N PRO A 35 -40.34 -30.81 -16.47
CA PRO A 35 -39.38 -31.92 -16.60
C PRO A 35 -39.22 -32.49 -18.03
N GLY A 36 -38.34 -33.48 -18.20
CA GLY A 36 -38.20 -34.22 -19.46
C GLY A 36 -37.37 -35.51 -19.35
N GLU A 37 -38.02 -36.66 -19.26
CA GLU A 37 -37.36 -37.97 -19.28
C GLU A 37 -36.83 -38.33 -20.67
N ARG A 38 -35.62 -38.91 -20.74
CA ARG A 38 -35.36 -40.08 -21.61
C ARG A 38 -34.47 -41.10 -20.92
N GLN A 39 -34.99 -42.31 -20.82
CA GLN A 39 -34.25 -43.54 -20.57
C GLN A 39 -33.41 -43.89 -21.83
N LEU A 40 -32.47 -44.84 -21.87
CA LEU A 40 -32.08 -45.92 -20.94
C LEU A 40 -30.71 -46.45 -21.43
N ASP A 41 -29.71 -46.64 -20.55
CA ASP A 41 -28.91 -47.88 -20.49
C ASP A 41 -27.84 -47.86 -19.36
N ARG A 42 -27.94 -48.87 -18.49
CA ARG A 42 -26.86 -49.69 -17.88
C ARG A 42 -25.60 -49.01 -17.30
N LEU A 43 -25.13 -49.30 -16.07
CA LEU A 43 -25.54 -50.22 -15.00
C LEU A 43 -25.00 -49.69 -13.64
N ARG A 44 -25.84 -49.72 -12.60
CA ARG A 44 -25.51 -49.60 -11.15
C ARG A 44 -25.60 -51.03 -10.52
N PRO A 45 -25.27 -51.31 -9.23
CA PRO A 45 -25.15 -50.42 -8.04
C PRO A 45 -23.80 -50.54 -7.27
N LEU A 46 -23.36 -49.65 -6.37
CA LEU A 46 -23.97 -48.69 -5.41
C LEU A 46 -24.35 -49.31 -4.04
N PHE A 47 -23.75 -48.82 -2.95
CA PHE A 47 -24.33 -48.47 -1.62
C PHE A 47 -23.15 -48.17 -0.66
N LEU A 48 -23.09 -47.18 0.23
CA LEU A 48 -23.64 -45.83 0.39
C LEU A 48 -23.01 -45.34 1.72
N LEU A 49 -22.33 -44.19 1.74
CA LEU A 49 -21.61 -43.68 2.93
C LEU A 49 -22.13 -42.29 3.33
N LEU A 50 -23.01 -42.23 4.35
CA LEU A 50 -23.31 -41.05 5.17
C LEU A 50 -24.23 -41.49 6.32
N SER A 51 -23.83 -41.52 7.59
CA SER A 51 -23.92 -40.44 8.61
C SER A 51 -23.69 -41.17 9.97
N LEU A 52 -23.31 -40.59 11.11
CA LEU A 52 -23.01 -39.22 11.53
C LEU A 52 -22.10 -39.31 12.78
N ILE A 53 -21.15 -38.40 12.97
CA ILE A 53 -20.54 -38.18 14.29
C ILE A 53 -21.43 -37.19 15.06
N LEU A 54 -22.05 -37.62 16.17
CA LEU A 54 -22.44 -36.72 17.28
C LEU A 54 -22.82 -37.50 18.55
N ALA A 55 -22.80 -36.77 19.68
CA ALA A 55 -23.30 -37.16 21.02
C ALA A 55 -22.42 -38.07 21.91
N ALA A 56 -21.25 -37.54 22.31
CA ALA A 56 -20.74 -37.81 23.64
C ALA A 56 -21.40 -36.87 24.67
N SER A 57 -22.57 -37.24 25.22
CA SER A 57 -23.08 -36.68 26.48
C SER A 57 -24.22 -37.50 27.09
N THR A 58 -23.97 -38.10 28.26
CA THR A 58 -24.93 -38.35 29.35
C THR A 58 -26.37 -38.77 29.01
N ALA A 59 -26.68 -40.07 29.12
CA ALA A 59 -27.98 -40.51 29.67
C ALA A 59 -27.94 -41.94 30.21
N GLN A 60 -28.68 -42.15 31.30
CA GLN A 60 -28.95 -43.42 31.95
C GLN A 60 -30.10 -44.17 31.24
N ALA A 61 -30.18 -45.49 31.48
CA ALA A 61 -31.35 -46.37 31.33
C ALA A 61 -31.80 -46.76 29.89
N GLY A 62 -31.86 -48.08 29.68
CA GLY A 62 -32.08 -48.75 28.41
C GLY A 62 -33.43 -48.55 27.69
N SER A 63 -33.44 -48.93 26.42
CA SER A 63 -34.53 -49.65 25.74
C SER A 63 -34.04 -50.22 24.40
N TYR A 64 -34.54 -51.40 24.03
CA TYR A 64 -34.26 -52.06 22.75
C TYR A 64 -34.86 -51.31 21.55
N VAL A 65 -34.18 -51.34 20.40
CA VAL A 65 -34.82 -51.23 19.08
C VAL A 65 -34.28 -52.34 18.19
N GLN A 66 -35.18 -53.09 17.55
CA GLN A 66 -34.92 -54.34 16.84
C GLN A 66 -35.15 -54.15 15.34
N LEU A 67 -34.22 -54.59 14.49
CA LEU A 67 -34.43 -54.70 13.03
C LEU A 67 -33.92 -56.05 12.49
N GLY A 68 -34.86 -56.99 12.37
CA GLY A 68 -34.94 -57.91 11.23
C GLY A 68 -33.86 -58.99 11.02
N GLY A 69 -34.01 -60.14 11.68
CA GLY A 69 -34.30 -61.35 10.89
C GLY A 69 -33.23 -62.42 10.65
N ALA A 70 -32.58 -62.94 11.70
CA ALA A 70 -32.24 -64.36 11.78
C ALA A 70 -32.19 -64.81 13.25
N VAL A 71 -32.87 -65.90 13.60
CA VAL A 71 -32.95 -66.38 14.98
C VAL A 71 -31.78 -67.32 15.29
N VAL A 72 -30.93 -66.89 16.22
CA VAL A 72 -30.13 -67.77 17.09
C VAL A 72 -30.37 -67.27 18.51
N ASP A 73 -30.74 -68.16 19.43
CA ASP A 73 -31.11 -67.77 20.79
C ASP A 73 -29.93 -67.14 21.55
N PRO A 74 -30.12 -65.99 22.23
CA PRO A 74 -29.11 -65.44 23.13
C PRO A 74 -29.09 -66.26 24.42
N ILE A 75 -28.09 -67.12 24.58
CA ILE A 75 -27.80 -67.72 25.89
C ILE A 75 -27.36 -66.60 26.84
N LEU A 76 -28.19 -66.32 27.85
CA LEU A 76 -27.93 -65.26 28.82
C LEU A 76 -26.64 -65.52 29.62
N PHE A 77 -25.66 -64.63 29.47
CA PHE A 77 -24.62 -64.42 30.48
C PHE A 77 -25.15 -63.49 31.58
N THR A 78 -25.87 -64.05 32.55
CA THR A 78 -26.09 -63.37 33.83
C THR A 78 -24.91 -63.65 34.77
N ALA A 79 -24.16 -62.61 35.14
CA ALA A 79 -23.05 -62.71 36.06
C ALA A 79 -23.46 -63.34 37.40
N ALA A 80 -22.82 -64.44 37.76
CA ALA A 80 -22.90 -65.03 39.09
C ALA A 80 -21.65 -64.63 39.90
N GLN A 81 -21.81 -63.77 40.90
CA GLN A 81 -20.75 -63.56 41.88
C GLN A 81 -20.59 -64.81 42.76
N GLY A 82 -19.48 -65.52 42.59
CA GLY A 82 -19.13 -66.68 43.42
C GLY A 82 -18.24 -67.66 42.67
N GLY A 83 -17.00 -67.84 43.13
CA GLY A 83 -16.00 -68.63 42.43
C GLY A 83 -16.38 -70.10 42.24
N GLY A 84 -16.12 -70.62 41.04
CA GLY A 84 -16.32 -72.02 40.69
C GLY A 84 -15.83 -72.29 39.26
N ILE A 85 -14.81 -73.12 39.12
CA ILE A 85 -14.21 -73.47 37.81
C ILE A 85 -15.20 -74.34 37.04
N HIS A 86 -15.72 -73.84 35.91
CA HIS A 86 -16.55 -74.61 34.98
C HIS A 86 -16.02 -74.45 33.54
N PRO A 87 -15.76 -75.56 32.81
CA PRO A 87 -15.17 -75.49 31.48
C PRO A 87 -16.23 -75.16 30.42
N PHE A 88 -16.17 -73.96 29.85
CA PHE A 88 -16.92 -73.60 28.63
C PHE A 88 -16.24 -74.18 27.39
N ALA A 89 -16.39 -75.49 27.20
CA ALA A 89 -15.89 -76.18 26.02
C ALA A 89 -16.71 -75.81 24.76
N GLY A 90 -16.22 -74.85 23.98
CA GLY A 90 -16.41 -74.82 22.52
C GLY A 90 -17.73 -74.31 21.94
N ALA A 91 -18.36 -73.28 22.54
CA ALA A 91 -19.62 -72.70 22.02
C ALA A 91 -19.66 -71.16 21.96
N LEU A 92 -18.50 -70.50 21.83
CA LEU A 92 -18.43 -69.12 21.34
C LEU A 92 -18.39 -69.14 19.80
N THR A 93 -19.14 -68.24 19.17
CA THR A 93 -19.34 -68.19 17.72
C THR A 93 -18.92 -66.85 17.13
N ILE A 94 -18.84 -66.79 15.80
CA ILE A 94 -18.48 -65.59 15.05
C ILE A 94 -19.42 -64.41 15.41
N GLY A 95 -18.84 -63.25 15.73
CA GLY A 95 -19.58 -62.00 15.98
C GLY A 95 -20.24 -61.86 17.35
N VAL A 96 -19.84 -62.64 18.37
CA VAL A 96 -20.37 -62.51 19.74
C VAL A 96 -19.91 -61.22 20.40
N ASP A 97 -20.80 -60.54 21.12
CA ASP A 97 -20.46 -59.49 22.08
C ASP A 97 -20.30 -60.08 23.49
N ALA A 98 -19.09 -60.01 24.02
CA ALA A 98 -18.71 -60.39 25.37
C ALA A 98 -17.93 -59.27 26.07
N SER A 99 -18.17 -58.01 25.67
CA SER A 99 -17.51 -56.84 26.25
C SER A 99 -17.72 -56.74 27.77
N GLY A 100 -16.63 -56.51 28.50
CA GLY A 100 -16.60 -56.48 29.97
C GLY A 100 -16.92 -57.80 30.68
N ALA A 101 -16.98 -58.94 29.98
CA ALA A 101 -17.22 -60.23 30.62
C ALA A 101 -16.00 -60.73 31.41
N ASP A 102 -16.23 -61.51 32.47
CA ASP A 102 -15.19 -62.22 33.21
C ASP A 102 -15.09 -63.66 32.70
N LEU A 103 -13.98 -63.95 32.03
CA LEU A 103 -13.55 -65.24 31.51
C LEU A 103 -12.18 -65.64 32.11
N SER A 104 -11.84 -65.12 33.29
CA SER A 104 -10.57 -65.40 33.94
C SER A 104 -10.40 -66.90 34.23
N GLY A 105 -9.23 -67.45 33.88
CA GLY A 105 -8.94 -68.88 33.99
C GLY A 105 -9.74 -69.80 33.05
N ALA A 106 -10.46 -69.27 32.06
CA ALA A 106 -11.18 -70.09 31.08
C ALA A 106 -10.21 -70.90 30.20
N SER A 107 -10.63 -72.09 29.74
CA SER A 107 -9.94 -72.85 28.71
C SER A 107 -10.76 -72.77 27.42
N LEU A 108 -10.22 -72.03 26.46
CA LEU A 108 -10.78 -71.66 25.15
C LEU A 108 -9.83 -72.03 23.98
N PRO A 109 -9.09 -73.15 23.99
CA PRO A 109 -8.19 -73.50 22.90
C PRO A 109 -8.98 -73.71 21.60
N ALA A 110 -8.47 -73.18 20.49
CA ALA A 110 -9.11 -73.17 19.18
C ALA A 110 -10.55 -72.61 19.15
N ALA A 111 -10.90 -71.69 20.06
CA ALA A 111 -12.22 -71.04 20.05
C ALA A 111 -12.42 -70.15 18.80
N HIS A 112 -13.63 -70.17 18.24
CA HIS A 112 -14.02 -69.34 17.09
C HIS A 112 -14.64 -68.01 17.56
N LEU A 113 -13.78 -67.01 17.73
CA LEU A 113 -14.07 -65.67 18.23
C LEU A 113 -13.91 -64.57 17.15
N ALA A 114 -13.89 -64.96 15.87
CA ALA A 114 -13.78 -64.02 14.76
C ALA A 114 -14.92 -62.97 14.82
N LEU A 115 -14.58 -61.71 14.56
CA LEU A 115 -15.47 -60.54 14.63
C LEU A 115 -16.12 -60.28 16.00
N ALA A 116 -15.66 -60.94 17.08
CA ALA A 116 -16.22 -60.74 18.41
C ALA A 116 -15.89 -59.35 18.99
N ASN A 117 -16.79 -58.79 19.80
CA ASN A 117 -16.50 -57.65 20.66
C ASN A 117 -16.07 -58.18 22.04
N LEU A 118 -14.77 -58.08 22.33
CA LEU A 118 -14.13 -58.49 23.58
C LEU A 118 -13.53 -57.28 24.33
N ASP A 119 -14.02 -56.07 24.04
CA ASP A 119 -13.52 -54.85 24.68
C ASP A 119 -13.70 -54.92 26.21
N GLY A 120 -12.61 -54.68 26.96
CA GLY A 120 -12.59 -54.76 28.41
C GLY A 120 -12.85 -56.14 29.02
N VAL A 121 -12.83 -57.23 28.23
CA VAL A 121 -12.99 -58.60 28.76
C VAL A 121 -11.84 -58.95 29.72
N ASP A 122 -12.12 -59.68 30.80
CA ASP A 122 -11.07 -60.30 31.61
C ASP A 122 -10.84 -61.74 31.15
N VAL A 123 -9.69 -62.00 30.53
CA VAL A 123 -9.22 -63.34 30.15
C VAL A 123 -7.93 -63.68 30.91
N SER A 124 -7.70 -63.09 32.08
CA SER A 124 -6.48 -63.32 32.85
C SER A 124 -6.32 -64.79 33.24
N ASN A 125 -5.12 -65.33 33.03
CA ASN A 125 -4.79 -66.76 33.20
C ASN A 125 -5.62 -67.74 32.34
N ALA A 126 -6.33 -67.26 31.31
CA ALA A 126 -7.06 -68.13 30.39
C ALA A 126 -6.13 -68.76 29.32
N ASP A 127 -6.50 -69.93 28.84
CA ASP A 127 -5.87 -70.61 27.71
C ASP A 127 -6.67 -70.30 26.44
N LEU A 128 -6.11 -69.52 25.52
CA LEU A 128 -6.70 -69.21 24.20
C LEU A 128 -5.87 -69.85 23.08
N THR A 129 -5.12 -70.92 23.35
CA THR A 129 -4.14 -71.44 22.39
C THR A 129 -4.78 -71.82 21.05
N GLY A 130 -4.28 -71.23 19.97
CA GLY A 130 -4.82 -71.43 18.62
C GLY A 130 -6.21 -70.83 18.34
N ALA A 131 -6.75 -69.98 19.21
CA ALA A 131 -8.07 -69.37 18.99
C ALA A 131 -8.08 -68.42 17.76
N ASP A 132 -9.22 -68.39 17.07
CA ASP A 132 -9.48 -67.54 15.91
C ASP A 132 -10.15 -66.25 16.36
N LEU A 133 -9.39 -65.14 16.38
CA LEU A 133 -9.87 -63.80 16.75
C LEU A 133 -9.83 -62.84 15.55
N ASN A 134 -9.91 -63.36 14.31
CA ASN A 134 -9.86 -62.54 13.11
C ASN A 134 -10.93 -61.43 13.13
N GLY A 135 -10.52 -60.18 13.02
CA GLY A 135 -11.42 -59.01 13.05
C GLY A 135 -11.99 -58.64 14.42
N ALA A 136 -11.67 -59.38 15.49
CA ALA A 136 -12.20 -59.11 16.84
C ALA A 136 -11.70 -57.78 17.43
N SER A 137 -12.46 -57.19 18.34
CA SER A 137 -12.03 -56.04 19.16
C SER A 137 -11.63 -56.52 20.54
N LEU A 138 -10.47 -56.10 21.06
CA LEU A 138 -9.99 -56.46 22.41
C LEU A 138 -9.55 -55.21 23.19
N VAL A 139 -10.15 -54.05 22.93
CA VAL A 139 -9.67 -52.78 23.47
C VAL A 139 -9.80 -52.79 25.00
N GLY A 140 -8.68 -52.66 25.71
CA GLY A 140 -8.66 -52.67 27.17
C GLY A 140 -8.84 -54.04 27.83
N ALA A 141 -8.80 -55.14 27.07
CA ALA A 141 -8.94 -56.49 27.63
C ALA A 141 -7.80 -56.84 28.61
N ASN A 142 -8.12 -57.49 29.73
CA ASN A 142 -7.12 -58.00 30.68
C ASN A 142 -6.62 -59.37 30.23
N VAL A 143 -5.38 -59.42 29.75
CA VAL A 143 -4.69 -60.62 29.26
C VAL A 143 -3.62 -61.12 30.22
N GLY A 144 -3.59 -60.63 31.47
CA GLY A 144 -2.57 -60.97 32.46
C GLY A 144 -2.46 -62.49 32.69
N GLY A 145 -1.34 -63.10 32.30
CA GLY A 145 -1.10 -64.54 32.40
C GLY A 145 -1.86 -65.41 31.39
N ALA A 146 -2.57 -64.83 30.43
CA ALA A 146 -3.28 -65.58 29.39
C ALA A 146 -2.30 -66.23 28.39
N ASP A 147 -2.56 -67.46 27.94
CA ASP A 147 -1.80 -68.09 26.86
C ASP A 147 -2.45 -67.77 25.50
N LEU A 148 -1.81 -66.89 24.73
CA LEU A 148 -2.24 -66.49 23.39
C LEU A 148 -1.42 -67.20 22.28
N ALA A 149 -0.70 -68.28 22.59
CA ALA A 149 0.15 -68.94 21.61
C ALA A 149 -0.66 -69.47 20.41
N GLY A 150 -0.30 -69.02 19.21
CA GLY A 150 -0.96 -69.41 17.96
C GLY A 150 -2.33 -68.76 17.72
N VAL A 151 -2.76 -67.79 18.53
CA VAL A 151 -3.99 -67.02 18.25
C VAL A 151 -3.88 -66.29 16.91
N ILE A 152 -4.95 -66.33 16.12
CA ILE A 152 -5.04 -65.66 14.81
C ILE A 152 -5.66 -64.27 15.00
N LEU A 153 -4.90 -63.21 14.72
CA LEU A 153 -5.28 -61.81 14.98
C LEU A 153 -5.46 -60.95 13.72
N THR A 154 -5.60 -61.52 12.52
CA THR A 154 -5.75 -60.74 11.28
C THR A 154 -6.93 -59.78 11.39
N SER A 155 -6.70 -58.49 11.19
CA SER A 155 -7.65 -57.38 11.37
C SER A 155 -8.25 -57.23 12.78
N ALA A 156 -7.73 -57.92 13.80
CA ALA A 156 -8.14 -57.71 15.20
C ALA A 156 -7.62 -56.37 15.73
N ALA A 157 -8.26 -55.81 16.78
CA ALA A 157 -7.82 -54.58 17.46
C ALA A 157 -7.35 -54.85 18.91
N PRO A 158 -6.12 -55.39 19.10
CA PRO A 158 -5.57 -55.70 20.41
C PRO A 158 -4.89 -54.47 21.05
N LEU A 159 -5.69 -53.45 21.37
CA LEU A 159 -5.24 -52.15 21.86
C LEU A 159 -5.37 -51.98 23.37
N ASN A 160 -4.43 -51.28 24.00
CA ASN A 160 -4.47 -50.89 25.43
C ASN A 160 -4.74 -52.06 26.40
N LEU A 161 -4.29 -53.26 26.07
CA LEU A 161 -4.43 -54.47 26.87
C LEU A 161 -3.83 -54.30 28.27
N VAL A 162 -4.49 -54.90 29.25
CA VAL A 162 -4.08 -54.87 30.66
C VAL A 162 -3.34 -56.16 31.01
N GLY A 163 -2.21 -56.03 31.70
CA GLY A 163 -1.36 -57.15 32.10
C GLY A 163 -0.41 -57.64 31.01
N VAL A 164 0.37 -58.67 31.33
CA VAL A 164 1.32 -59.32 30.42
C VAL A 164 0.87 -60.77 30.23
N PRO A 165 0.63 -61.24 28.99
CA PRO A 165 0.23 -62.62 28.73
C PRO A 165 1.38 -63.60 29.00
N LEU A 166 1.05 -64.87 29.25
CA LEU A 166 2.01 -65.96 29.42
C LEU A 166 2.78 -66.23 28.11
N ALA A 167 2.10 -66.12 26.98
CA ALA A 167 2.68 -66.16 25.64
C ALA A 167 1.88 -65.27 24.68
N VAL A 168 2.56 -64.73 23.67
CA VAL A 168 1.97 -64.04 22.52
C VAL A 168 2.05 -64.94 21.27
N PRO A 169 1.27 -64.69 20.21
CA PRO A 169 1.46 -65.39 18.94
C PRO A 169 2.88 -65.20 18.38
N ALA A 170 3.36 -66.17 17.61
CA ALA A 170 4.68 -66.06 16.98
C ALA A 170 4.71 -64.89 15.99
N GLY A 171 5.77 -64.07 16.06
CA GLY A 171 5.90 -62.85 15.26
C GLY A 171 5.30 -61.59 15.90
N TYR A 172 4.63 -61.71 17.04
CA TYR A 172 4.00 -60.58 17.72
C TYR A 172 4.80 -60.09 18.95
N LEU A 173 4.67 -58.80 19.27
CA LEU A 173 5.25 -58.15 20.45
C LEU A 173 4.16 -57.43 21.25
N LEU A 174 4.26 -57.44 22.59
CA LEU A 174 3.44 -56.56 23.44
C LEU A 174 4.21 -55.26 23.71
N VAL A 175 3.71 -54.15 23.18
CA VAL A 175 4.36 -52.82 23.23
C VAL A 175 3.35 -51.79 23.71
N ASN A 176 3.61 -51.14 24.85
CA ASN A 176 2.72 -50.15 25.47
C ASN A 176 1.26 -50.63 25.66
N GLY A 177 1.08 -51.94 25.92
CA GLY A 177 -0.24 -52.58 26.01
C GLY A 177 -0.88 -52.93 24.66
N ASN A 178 -0.23 -52.66 23.53
CA ASN A 178 -0.73 -53.00 22.21
C ASN A 178 -0.02 -54.26 21.70
N LEU A 179 -0.76 -55.18 21.08
CA LEU A 179 -0.23 -56.44 20.56
C LEU A 179 0.11 -56.25 19.07
N VAL A 180 1.38 -55.97 18.80
CA VAL A 180 1.94 -55.50 17.53
C VAL A 180 2.38 -56.69 16.68
N GLY A 181 2.01 -56.74 15.40
CA GLY A 181 2.34 -57.82 14.46
C GLY A 181 1.66 -57.63 13.09
N PRO A 182 1.65 -58.66 12.22
CA PRO A 182 1.07 -58.56 10.88
C PRO A 182 -0.46 -58.44 10.90
N GLY A 183 -1.00 -57.59 10.03
CA GLY A 183 -2.44 -57.50 9.74
C GLY A 183 -3.35 -56.95 10.85
N VAL A 184 -2.85 -56.61 12.05
CA VAL A 184 -3.68 -56.05 13.15
C VAL A 184 -4.08 -54.60 12.92
N ARG A 185 -5.17 -54.18 13.59
CA ARG A 185 -5.61 -52.79 13.68
C ARG A 185 -5.03 -52.13 14.92
N LEU A 186 -4.00 -51.31 14.70
CA LEU A 186 -3.31 -50.47 15.67
C LEU A 186 -3.68 -48.98 15.50
N MET A 187 -4.89 -48.69 15.02
CA MET A 187 -5.38 -47.33 14.76
C MET A 187 -5.25 -46.45 16.01
N GLY A 188 -4.54 -45.34 15.90
CA GLY A 188 -4.31 -44.41 17.02
C GLY A 188 -3.45 -44.95 18.17
N ALA A 189 -2.77 -46.09 18.02
CA ALA A 189 -1.91 -46.65 19.05
C ALA A 189 -0.72 -45.72 19.39
N ASP A 190 -0.34 -45.67 20.68
CA ASP A 190 0.89 -45.00 21.12
C ASP A 190 2.05 -45.98 21.22
N LEU A 191 2.93 -45.91 20.22
CA LEU A 191 4.15 -46.68 20.07
C LEU A 191 5.39 -45.77 20.19
N THR A 192 5.26 -44.61 20.84
CA THR A 192 6.36 -43.66 21.07
C THR A 192 7.58 -44.34 21.70
N GLY A 193 8.75 -44.20 21.05
CA GLY A 193 10.01 -44.78 21.52
C GLY A 193 10.05 -46.32 21.55
N ALA A 194 9.13 -47.01 20.89
CA ALA A 194 9.11 -48.47 20.82
C ALA A 194 10.33 -49.02 20.04
N SER A 195 10.86 -50.16 20.48
CA SER A 195 11.81 -50.95 19.68
C SER A 195 11.04 -52.04 18.93
N LEU A 196 10.96 -51.86 17.61
CA LEU A 196 10.22 -52.64 16.63
C LEU A 196 11.12 -53.05 15.44
N SER A 197 12.44 -53.03 15.63
CA SER A 197 13.42 -53.43 14.61
C SER A 197 13.15 -54.85 14.11
N GLY A 198 13.08 -55.02 12.79
CA GLY A 198 12.83 -56.31 12.13
C GLY A 198 11.44 -56.93 12.37
N VAL A 199 10.47 -56.17 12.90
CA VAL A 199 9.10 -56.66 13.14
C VAL A 199 8.32 -56.78 11.83
N ASP A 200 7.51 -57.82 11.72
CA ASP A 200 6.49 -57.96 10.67
C ASP A 200 5.23 -57.18 11.08
N LEU A 201 4.96 -56.11 10.35
CA LEU A 201 3.75 -55.28 10.40
C LEU A 201 2.96 -55.37 9.09
N SER A 202 3.29 -56.31 8.19
CA SER A 202 2.71 -56.37 6.84
C SER A 202 1.17 -56.36 6.87
N GLY A 203 0.57 -55.49 6.06
CA GLY A 203 -0.88 -55.27 5.99
C GLY A 203 -1.56 -54.75 7.27
N ALA A 204 -0.82 -54.34 8.31
CA ALA A 204 -1.40 -53.75 9.51
C ALA A 204 -1.98 -52.35 9.26
N ASP A 205 -2.99 -51.98 10.06
CA ASP A 205 -3.62 -50.65 10.04
C ASP A 205 -3.14 -49.83 11.24
N LEU A 206 -2.18 -48.95 11.01
CA LEU A 206 -1.63 -47.97 11.96
C LEU A 206 -2.14 -46.55 11.66
N THR A 207 -3.32 -46.41 11.06
CA THR A 207 -3.94 -45.10 10.78
C THR A 207 -3.98 -44.22 12.04
N GLY A 208 -3.37 -43.04 11.97
CA GLY A 208 -3.27 -42.09 13.09
C GLY A 208 -2.40 -42.55 14.29
N ALA A 209 -1.65 -43.65 14.18
CA ALA A 209 -0.77 -44.11 15.25
C ALA A 209 0.40 -43.13 15.52
N ILE A 210 0.89 -43.11 16.75
CA ILE A 210 2.00 -42.26 17.19
C ILE A 210 3.23 -43.14 17.37
N LEU A 211 4.24 -42.97 16.51
CA LEU A 211 5.47 -43.77 16.52
C LEU A 211 6.70 -42.91 16.85
N THR A 212 6.54 -41.67 17.29
CA THR A 212 7.62 -40.69 17.53
C THR A 212 8.85 -41.31 18.19
N GLY A 213 10.01 -41.23 17.53
CA GLY A 213 11.28 -41.75 18.04
C GLY A 213 11.37 -43.28 18.20
N ALA A 214 10.44 -44.05 17.62
CA ALA A 214 10.54 -45.50 17.56
C ALA A 214 11.68 -45.97 16.63
N ASP A 215 12.14 -47.19 16.87
CA ASP A 215 13.07 -47.93 16.03
C ASP A 215 12.28 -48.99 15.26
N LEU A 216 12.16 -48.81 13.95
CA LEU A 216 11.53 -49.70 12.97
C LEU A 216 12.56 -50.12 11.90
N SER A 217 13.85 -50.10 12.25
CA SER A 217 14.93 -50.48 11.34
C SER A 217 14.72 -51.92 10.81
N GLY A 218 14.74 -52.10 9.49
CA GLY A 218 14.52 -53.39 8.83
C GLY A 218 13.13 -54.02 9.02
N ALA A 219 12.12 -53.29 9.52
CA ALA A 219 10.76 -53.81 9.67
C ALA A 219 10.06 -54.02 8.31
N ASP A 220 9.13 -54.99 8.25
CA ASP A 220 8.23 -55.18 7.11
C ASP A 220 6.94 -54.39 7.38
N LEU A 221 6.78 -53.27 6.67
CA LEU A 221 5.61 -52.38 6.68
C LEU A 221 4.87 -52.47 5.33
N SER A 222 5.07 -53.54 4.56
CA SER A 222 4.52 -53.67 3.21
C SER A 222 2.98 -53.68 3.25
N SER A 223 2.36 -52.96 2.31
CA SER A 223 0.90 -52.76 2.23
C SER A 223 0.21 -52.25 3.51
N THR A 224 0.93 -51.62 4.44
CA THR A 224 0.34 -51.04 5.67
C THR A 224 -0.50 -49.80 5.41
N LEU A 225 -1.48 -49.55 6.28
CA LEU A 225 -2.20 -48.27 6.34
C LEU A 225 -1.55 -47.39 7.41
N LEU A 226 -0.91 -46.30 6.97
CA LEU A 226 -0.15 -45.34 7.79
C LEU A 226 -0.76 -43.93 7.67
N VAL A 227 -2.05 -43.84 7.35
CA VAL A 227 -2.71 -42.56 7.03
C VAL A 227 -2.71 -41.65 8.26
N GLY A 228 -2.15 -40.45 8.15
CA GLY A 228 -2.10 -39.46 9.24
C GLY A 228 -1.27 -39.86 10.46
N SER A 229 -0.40 -40.87 10.37
CA SER A 229 0.44 -41.32 11.49
C SER A 229 1.63 -40.39 11.76
N HIS A 230 2.17 -40.43 12.98
CA HIS A 230 3.30 -39.61 13.41
C HIS A 230 4.61 -40.41 13.46
N PHE A 231 5.49 -40.16 12.49
CA PHE A 231 6.81 -40.78 12.30
C PHE A 231 7.97 -39.83 12.65
N VAL A 232 7.76 -38.87 13.54
CA VAL A 232 8.76 -37.84 13.86
C VAL A 232 9.99 -38.50 14.51
N GLY A 233 11.15 -38.35 13.86
CA GLY A 233 12.43 -38.90 14.33
C GLY A 233 12.51 -40.44 14.40
N VAL A 234 11.70 -41.16 13.62
CA VAL A 234 11.70 -42.64 13.59
C VAL A 234 12.86 -43.17 12.74
N ASP A 235 13.52 -44.23 13.21
CA ASP A 235 14.44 -45.02 12.39
C ASP A 235 13.64 -46.02 11.54
N LEU A 236 13.60 -45.83 10.22
CA LEU A 236 13.02 -46.74 9.22
C LEU A 236 14.12 -47.29 8.30
N SER A 237 15.38 -47.28 8.74
CA SER A 237 16.51 -47.67 7.89
C SER A 237 16.40 -49.13 7.46
N GLY A 238 16.46 -49.37 6.15
CA GLY A 238 16.28 -50.70 5.54
C GLY A 238 14.88 -51.31 5.65
N ALA A 239 13.86 -50.58 6.12
CA ALA A 239 12.49 -51.07 6.21
C ALA A 239 11.83 -51.24 4.82
N ASP A 240 10.86 -52.15 4.71
CA ASP A 240 10.05 -52.34 3.50
C ASP A 240 8.69 -51.67 3.65
N LEU A 241 8.46 -50.57 2.92
CA LEU A 241 7.19 -49.84 2.84
C LEU A 241 6.53 -50.01 1.46
N THR A 242 6.85 -51.08 0.72
CA THR A 242 6.30 -51.36 -0.61
C THR A 242 4.76 -51.38 -0.58
N GLY A 243 4.15 -50.52 -1.39
CA GLY A 243 2.69 -50.36 -1.45
C GLY A 243 2.01 -49.80 -0.18
N ALA A 244 2.77 -49.32 0.82
CA ALA A 244 2.20 -48.72 2.02
C ALA A 244 1.49 -47.39 1.74
N ASN A 245 0.48 -47.05 2.55
CA ASN A 245 -0.29 -45.82 2.42
C ASN A 245 0.05 -44.83 3.55
N LEU A 246 1.02 -43.96 3.30
CA LEU A 246 1.49 -42.88 4.18
C LEU A 246 0.76 -41.54 3.96
N ALA A 247 -0.45 -41.54 3.40
CA ALA A 247 -1.14 -40.29 3.09
C ALA A 247 -1.33 -39.41 4.34
N ASN A 248 -0.85 -38.16 4.27
CA ASN A 248 -0.81 -37.18 5.36
C ASN A 248 0.04 -37.60 6.59
N ALA A 249 0.91 -38.60 6.48
CA ALA A 249 1.81 -38.98 7.56
C ALA A 249 2.89 -37.90 7.81
N ASN A 250 3.33 -37.76 9.06
CA ASN A 250 4.38 -36.82 9.43
C ASN A 250 5.71 -37.54 9.69
N LEU A 251 6.58 -37.60 8.68
CA LEU A 251 7.89 -38.26 8.77
C LEU A 251 9.02 -37.30 9.22
N ALA A 252 8.72 -36.14 9.80
CA ALA A 252 9.75 -35.13 10.06
C ALA A 252 10.96 -35.66 10.87
N GLY A 253 12.16 -35.59 10.28
CA GLY A 253 13.39 -36.09 10.87
C GLY A 253 13.55 -37.62 10.88
N ALA A 254 12.69 -38.38 10.21
CA ALA A 254 12.84 -39.84 10.09
C ALA A 254 14.05 -40.23 9.24
N ASP A 255 14.61 -41.42 9.51
CA ASP A 255 15.67 -42.01 8.70
C ASP A 255 15.11 -43.10 7.77
N LEU A 256 15.03 -42.83 6.48
CA LEU A 256 14.62 -43.78 5.43
C LEU A 256 15.82 -44.43 4.72
N SER A 257 17.03 -44.41 5.32
CA SER A 257 18.24 -44.89 4.65
C SER A 257 18.10 -46.35 4.18
N ASN A 258 18.23 -46.58 2.87
CA ASN A 258 18.03 -47.87 2.20
C ASN A 258 16.63 -48.49 2.34
N ALA A 259 15.61 -47.72 2.75
CA ALA A 259 14.23 -48.19 2.79
C ALA A 259 13.65 -48.42 1.39
N GLN A 260 12.77 -49.41 1.24
CA GLN A 260 12.02 -49.66 0.01
C GLN A 260 10.66 -48.97 0.08
N PHE A 261 10.36 -48.09 -0.87
CA PHE A 261 9.11 -47.32 -0.92
C PHE A 261 8.29 -47.62 -2.19
N SER A 262 8.62 -48.70 -2.91
CA SER A 262 8.11 -48.93 -4.25
C SER A 262 6.58 -48.94 -4.32
N GLY A 263 6.00 -48.02 -5.10
CA GLY A 263 4.56 -47.86 -5.25
C GLY A 263 3.79 -47.34 -4.02
N ALA A 264 4.47 -46.81 -2.99
CA ALA A 264 3.82 -46.26 -1.81
C ALA A 264 3.05 -44.95 -2.09
N ASP A 265 1.98 -44.70 -1.33
CA ASP A 265 1.20 -43.46 -1.39
C ASP A 265 1.64 -42.50 -0.27
N ALA A 266 2.41 -41.47 -0.61
CA ALA A 266 2.91 -40.48 0.34
C ALA A 266 2.14 -39.14 0.25
N ARG A 267 0.94 -39.11 -0.34
CA ARG A 267 0.23 -37.85 -0.62
C ARG A 267 -0.01 -37.00 0.62
N GLY A 268 0.38 -35.73 0.56
CA GLY A 268 0.24 -34.80 1.69
C GLY A 268 1.19 -35.06 2.87
N ALA A 269 2.12 -36.01 2.77
CA ALA A 269 3.06 -36.32 3.84
C ALA A 269 4.11 -35.21 4.04
N SER A 270 4.63 -35.12 5.27
CA SER A 270 5.71 -34.20 5.64
C SER A 270 7.06 -34.92 5.63
N PHE A 271 7.99 -34.43 4.81
CA PHE A 271 9.36 -34.93 4.62
C PHE A 271 10.42 -33.92 5.13
N ALA A 272 10.08 -33.09 6.12
CA ALA A 272 11.01 -32.11 6.68
C ALA A 272 12.18 -32.78 7.42
N GLY A 273 13.41 -32.59 6.95
CA GLY A 273 14.63 -33.13 7.58
C GLY A 273 14.82 -34.64 7.45
N VAL A 274 14.11 -35.30 6.52
CA VAL A 274 14.17 -36.76 6.33
C VAL A 274 15.49 -37.17 5.67
N THR A 275 16.12 -38.23 6.19
CA THR A 275 17.25 -38.88 5.53
C THR A 275 16.74 -39.87 4.48
N ILE A 276 17.21 -39.75 3.24
CA ILE A 276 16.76 -40.56 2.09
C ILE A 276 17.91 -41.32 1.42
N ILE A 277 19.04 -41.52 2.10
CA ILE A 277 20.26 -42.10 1.53
C ILE A 277 19.98 -43.52 1.01
N GLY A 278 20.04 -43.72 -0.30
CA GLY A 278 19.81 -45.03 -0.92
C GLY A 278 18.37 -45.55 -0.85
N ALA A 279 17.39 -44.73 -0.43
CA ALA A 279 15.98 -45.11 -0.43
C ALA A 279 15.45 -45.31 -1.87
N ASP A 280 14.64 -46.34 -2.12
CA ASP A 280 14.00 -46.57 -3.42
C ASP A 280 12.58 -45.98 -3.45
N LEU A 281 12.45 -44.76 -3.97
CA LEU A 281 11.17 -44.06 -4.09
C LEU A 281 10.48 -44.33 -5.46
N THR A 282 10.82 -45.42 -6.15
CA THR A 282 10.24 -45.73 -7.47
C THR A 282 8.71 -45.84 -7.40
N GLY A 283 8.01 -45.03 -8.20
CA GLY A 283 6.54 -45.06 -8.26
C GLY A 283 5.81 -44.51 -7.03
N VAL A 284 6.51 -43.86 -6.09
CA VAL A 284 5.86 -43.18 -4.95
C VAL A 284 5.00 -42.02 -5.43
N THR A 285 3.81 -41.86 -4.86
CA THR A 285 2.96 -40.70 -5.12
C THR A 285 3.32 -39.54 -4.19
N LEU A 286 3.95 -38.48 -4.72
CA LEU A 286 4.44 -37.31 -3.97
C LEU A 286 3.53 -36.05 -4.06
N LEU A 287 2.31 -36.18 -4.59
CA LEU A 287 1.35 -35.06 -4.69
C LEU A 287 1.06 -34.46 -3.30
N SER A 288 1.13 -33.14 -3.20
CA SER A 288 1.00 -32.35 -1.96
C SER A 288 2.05 -32.63 -0.88
N VAL A 289 3.13 -33.37 -1.17
CA VAL A 289 4.22 -33.58 -0.20
C VAL A 289 4.94 -32.27 0.10
N ALA A 290 5.10 -31.98 1.39
CA ALA A 290 5.95 -30.90 1.86
C ALA A 290 7.34 -31.46 2.17
N SER A 291 8.37 -30.96 1.48
CA SER A 291 9.76 -31.35 1.74
C SER A 291 10.61 -30.11 2.05
N SER A 292 11.61 -30.29 2.91
CA SER A 292 12.63 -29.29 3.22
C SER A 292 13.79 -29.97 3.93
N ASN A 293 15.03 -29.53 3.67
CA ASN A 293 16.23 -30.06 4.33
C ASN A 293 16.38 -31.60 4.21
N LEU A 294 15.96 -32.21 3.09
CA LEU A 294 16.23 -33.63 2.82
C LEU A 294 17.73 -33.92 2.89
N ILE A 295 18.09 -35.03 3.53
CA ILE A 295 19.47 -35.43 3.79
C ILE A 295 19.85 -36.61 2.87
N GLY A 296 20.85 -36.38 2.03
CA GLY A 296 21.39 -37.38 1.12
C GLY A 296 20.65 -37.50 -0.22
N ALA A 297 20.96 -38.58 -0.95
CA ALA A 297 20.38 -38.87 -2.26
C ALA A 297 19.74 -40.27 -2.27
N PRO A 298 18.55 -40.44 -2.86
CA PRO A 298 17.87 -41.72 -2.98
C PRO A 298 18.52 -42.59 -4.05
N LEU A 299 18.19 -43.88 -4.04
CA LEU A 299 18.55 -44.82 -5.10
C LEU A 299 17.78 -44.52 -6.39
N ALA A 300 16.50 -44.16 -6.25
CA ALA A 300 15.63 -43.75 -7.35
C ALA A 300 14.55 -42.76 -6.86
N LEU A 301 14.04 -41.94 -7.78
CA LEU A 301 12.89 -41.05 -7.59
C LEU A 301 11.72 -41.51 -8.47
N PRO A 302 10.47 -41.10 -8.18
CA PRO A 302 9.38 -41.25 -9.13
C PRO A 302 9.68 -40.52 -10.45
N THR A 303 9.21 -41.08 -11.56
CA THR A 303 9.33 -40.44 -12.89
C THR A 303 8.71 -39.05 -12.88
N GLY A 304 9.43 -38.06 -13.39
CA GLY A 304 8.98 -36.65 -13.39
C GLY A 304 9.28 -35.88 -12.11
N TYR A 305 10.13 -36.41 -11.22
CA TYR A 305 10.59 -35.72 -10.02
C TYR A 305 12.12 -35.62 -9.99
N THR A 306 12.62 -34.54 -9.40
CA THR A 306 14.05 -34.29 -9.17
C THR A 306 14.28 -33.75 -7.75
N LEU A 307 15.55 -33.62 -7.35
CA LEU A 307 15.98 -33.02 -6.08
C LEU A 307 16.79 -31.76 -6.35
N ILE A 308 16.29 -30.62 -5.86
CA ILE A 308 16.98 -29.32 -5.90
C ILE A 308 16.76 -28.65 -4.53
N ASP A 309 17.79 -27.97 -4.01
CA ASP A 309 17.77 -27.32 -2.69
C ASP A 309 17.19 -28.22 -1.56
N SER A 310 17.64 -29.48 -1.53
CA SER A 310 17.19 -30.50 -0.56
C SER A 310 15.66 -30.65 -0.46
N ARG A 311 14.96 -30.54 -1.61
CA ARG A 311 13.50 -30.69 -1.75
C ARG A 311 13.14 -31.49 -3.00
N PHE A 312 12.02 -32.20 -2.95
CA PHE A 312 11.40 -32.82 -4.13
C PHE A 312 10.78 -31.73 -5.01
N ILE A 313 11.13 -31.73 -6.29
CA ILE A 313 10.61 -30.83 -7.32
C ILE A 313 9.91 -31.67 -8.39
N GLY A 314 8.66 -31.33 -8.73
CA GLY A 314 7.80 -32.06 -9.67
C GLY A 314 6.34 -31.65 -9.53
N ALA A 315 5.43 -32.35 -10.19
CA ALA A 315 4.00 -32.01 -10.18
C ALA A 315 3.39 -32.05 -8.76
N GLY A 316 2.66 -30.98 -8.40
CA GLY A 316 1.84 -30.93 -7.19
C GLY A 316 2.58 -30.87 -5.85
N VAL A 317 3.91 -30.72 -5.82
CA VAL A 317 4.68 -30.66 -4.57
C VAL A 317 4.50 -29.32 -3.83
N LEU A 318 4.75 -29.32 -2.52
CA LEU A 318 4.80 -28.12 -1.69
C LEU A 318 6.27 -27.78 -1.38
N ALA A 319 6.88 -26.97 -2.24
CA ALA A 319 8.29 -26.59 -2.21
C ALA A 319 8.46 -25.07 -1.95
N ASN A 320 7.71 -24.54 -0.99
CA ASN A 320 7.78 -23.13 -0.58
C ASN A 320 9.22 -22.75 -0.16
N GLY A 321 9.67 -21.57 -0.60
CA GLY A 321 11.01 -21.06 -0.29
C GLY A 321 12.17 -21.91 -0.84
N ALA A 322 11.96 -22.72 -1.88
CA ALA A 322 13.04 -23.44 -2.57
C ALA A 322 13.91 -22.48 -3.39
N ASP A 323 15.23 -22.69 -3.38
CA ASP A 323 16.16 -22.04 -4.30
C ASP A 323 16.38 -22.91 -5.54
N LEU A 324 15.80 -22.48 -6.65
CA LEU A 324 15.88 -23.08 -7.98
C LEU A 324 16.65 -22.18 -8.96
N SER A 325 17.44 -21.21 -8.46
CA SER A 325 18.19 -20.29 -9.31
C SER A 325 19.17 -21.03 -10.23
N GLY A 326 19.15 -20.66 -11.52
CA GLY A 326 19.93 -21.32 -12.57
C GLY A 326 19.59 -22.80 -12.83
N ALA A 327 18.52 -23.35 -12.26
CA ALA A 327 18.14 -24.74 -12.47
C ALA A 327 17.66 -24.98 -13.91
N ASN A 328 18.00 -26.14 -14.48
CA ASN A 328 17.41 -26.61 -15.73
C ASN A 328 16.20 -27.51 -15.43
N LEU A 329 15.01 -26.99 -15.75
CA LEU A 329 13.70 -27.60 -15.63
C LEU A 329 12.93 -27.52 -16.98
N ALA A 330 13.65 -27.47 -18.10
CA ALA A 330 13.06 -27.43 -19.43
C ALA A 330 12.22 -28.69 -19.70
N GLY A 331 10.97 -28.51 -20.14
CA GLY A 331 10.01 -29.59 -20.39
C GLY A 331 9.54 -30.34 -19.13
N PHE A 332 9.86 -29.86 -17.92
CA PHE A 332 9.49 -30.55 -16.68
C PHE A 332 8.00 -30.35 -16.34
N ASP A 333 7.39 -31.32 -15.68
CA ASP A 333 6.03 -31.18 -15.15
C ASP A 333 6.06 -30.67 -13.71
N LEU A 334 5.57 -29.46 -13.53
CA LEU A 334 5.43 -28.76 -12.25
C LEU A 334 3.96 -28.45 -11.94
N SER A 335 3.00 -28.99 -12.72
CA SER A 335 1.59 -28.63 -12.61
C SER A 335 1.03 -28.74 -11.18
N GLY A 336 0.31 -27.71 -10.74
CA GLY A 336 -0.24 -27.61 -9.38
C GLY A 336 0.78 -27.48 -8.24
N ALA A 337 2.09 -27.40 -8.50
CA ALA A 337 3.10 -27.24 -7.46
C ALA A 337 3.09 -25.83 -6.85
N VAL A 338 3.55 -25.72 -5.60
CA VAL A 338 3.52 -24.50 -4.79
C VAL A 338 4.93 -24.13 -4.35
N PHE A 339 5.39 -22.95 -4.77
CA PHE A 339 6.74 -22.43 -4.57
C PHE A 339 6.75 -21.02 -3.94
N SER A 340 5.71 -20.65 -3.20
CA SER A 340 5.56 -19.29 -2.64
C SER A 340 6.81 -18.85 -1.87
N GLY A 341 7.32 -17.66 -2.19
CA GLY A 341 8.56 -17.12 -1.60
C GLY A 341 9.87 -17.83 -2.02
N GLY A 342 9.84 -18.67 -3.05
CA GLY A 342 11.04 -19.29 -3.64
C GLY A 342 11.84 -18.37 -4.57
N ASN A 343 12.92 -18.90 -5.13
CA ASN A 343 13.81 -18.24 -6.06
C ASN A 343 13.96 -19.08 -7.34
N PHE A 344 13.74 -18.49 -8.51
CA PHE A 344 13.89 -19.08 -9.84
C PHE A 344 14.80 -18.22 -10.73
N ALA A 345 15.59 -17.31 -10.15
CA ALA A 345 16.42 -16.38 -10.90
C ALA A 345 17.33 -17.10 -11.91
N GLY A 346 17.19 -16.79 -13.20
CA GLY A 346 17.93 -17.39 -14.30
C GLY A 346 17.65 -18.88 -14.56
N ALA A 347 16.57 -19.47 -14.00
CA ALA A 347 16.20 -20.85 -14.28
C ALA A 347 15.67 -21.02 -15.72
N ASP A 348 15.88 -22.21 -16.28
CA ASP A 348 15.33 -22.62 -17.57
C ASP A 348 14.08 -23.48 -17.35
N LEU A 349 12.91 -22.95 -17.71
CA LEU A 349 11.60 -23.58 -17.69
C LEU A 349 11.02 -23.69 -19.11
N SER A 350 11.87 -23.68 -20.15
CA SER A 350 11.44 -23.73 -21.55
C SER A 350 10.54 -24.94 -21.81
N GLY A 351 9.32 -24.72 -22.30
CA GLY A 351 8.33 -25.77 -22.57
C GLY A 351 7.84 -26.55 -21.34
N ALA A 352 8.11 -26.09 -20.12
CA ALA A 352 7.64 -26.74 -18.90
C ALA A 352 6.13 -26.59 -18.70
N ASN A 353 5.53 -27.55 -17.98
CA ASN A 353 4.12 -27.49 -17.57
C ASN A 353 4.02 -26.87 -16.17
N LEU A 354 3.56 -25.63 -16.07
CA LEU A 354 3.32 -24.88 -14.84
C LEU A 354 1.81 -24.63 -14.61
N THR A 355 0.92 -25.40 -15.26
CA THR A 355 -0.54 -25.22 -15.14
C THR A 355 -0.99 -25.22 -13.68
N GLY A 356 -1.75 -24.20 -13.28
CA GLY A 356 -2.24 -24.04 -11.90
C GLY A 356 -1.17 -23.94 -10.80
N THR A 357 0.10 -23.69 -11.13
CA THR A 357 1.16 -23.50 -10.12
C THR A 357 0.92 -22.26 -9.27
N ILE A 358 1.44 -22.28 -8.04
CA ILE A 358 1.49 -21.10 -7.17
C ILE A 358 2.94 -20.68 -7.03
N VAL A 359 3.33 -19.68 -7.81
CA VAL A 359 4.66 -19.05 -7.83
C VAL A 359 4.52 -17.57 -7.45
N SER A 360 3.76 -17.30 -6.38
CA SER A 360 3.46 -15.95 -5.88
C SER A 360 4.53 -15.42 -4.92
N SER A 361 4.87 -14.14 -5.05
CA SER A 361 5.97 -13.47 -4.34
C SER A 361 7.32 -14.19 -4.54
N VAL A 362 7.60 -14.61 -5.77
CA VAL A 362 8.79 -15.38 -6.20
C VAL A 362 9.71 -14.49 -7.03
N ASP A 363 11.02 -14.67 -6.87
CA ASP A 363 12.01 -14.11 -7.80
C ASP A 363 12.04 -14.96 -9.08
N LEU A 364 11.57 -14.40 -10.20
CA LEU A 364 11.59 -14.99 -11.54
C LEU A 364 12.55 -14.18 -12.45
N THR A 365 13.52 -13.47 -11.89
CA THR A 365 14.37 -12.55 -12.67
C THR A 365 15.24 -13.31 -13.68
N GLY A 366 15.18 -12.92 -14.95
CA GLY A 366 15.90 -13.60 -16.04
C GLY A 366 15.48 -15.05 -16.30
N VAL A 367 14.32 -15.51 -15.77
CA VAL A 367 13.83 -16.87 -16.02
C VAL A 367 13.48 -17.07 -17.50
N THR A 368 13.75 -18.25 -18.05
CA THR A 368 13.33 -18.62 -19.41
C THR A 368 12.06 -19.45 -19.34
N LEU A 369 10.92 -18.88 -19.76
CA LEU A 369 9.60 -19.50 -19.83
C LEU A 369 9.17 -19.77 -21.28
N ALA A 370 10.13 -19.84 -22.21
CA ALA A 370 9.86 -19.93 -23.65
C ALA A 370 9.00 -21.16 -23.98
N GLY A 371 7.79 -20.94 -24.50
CA GLY A 371 6.81 -21.98 -24.83
C GLY A 371 6.22 -22.73 -23.62
N ALA A 372 6.42 -22.27 -22.39
CA ALA A 372 5.88 -22.90 -21.18
C ALA A 372 4.36 -22.72 -21.05
N ASP A 373 3.69 -23.68 -20.40
CA ASP A 373 2.26 -23.60 -20.09
C ASP A 373 2.04 -23.13 -18.64
N LEU A 374 1.63 -21.87 -18.45
CA LEU A 374 1.28 -21.26 -17.17
C LEU A 374 -0.24 -21.03 -17.04
N ASN A 375 -1.08 -21.79 -17.76
CA ASN A 375 -2.52 -21.57 -17.75
C ASN A 375 -3.09 -21.73 -16.32
N GLY A 376 -3.80 -20.69 -15.86
CA GLY A 376 -4.34 -20.60 -14.50
C GLY A 376 -3.29 -20.51 -13.37
N ALA A 377 -2.00 -20.32 -13.66
CA ALA A 377 -0.96 -20.17 -12.64
C ALA A 377 -1.08 -18.82 -11.89
N SER A 378 -0.59 -18.78 -10.65
CA SER A 378 -0.55 -17.58 -9.82
C SER A 378 0.87 -17.06 -9.65
N LEU A 379 1.20 -16.00 -10.39
CA LEU A 379 2.46 -15.25 -10.39
C LEU A 379 2.34 -13.91 -9.63
N SER A 380 1.31 -13.76 -8.79
CA SER A 380 1.00 -12.48 -8.12
C SER A 380 2.17 -12.01 -7.25
N SER A 381 2.50 -10.71 -7.36
CA SER A 381 3.62 -10.06 -6.64
C SER A 381 5.02 -10.63 -6.94
N SER A 382 5.19 -11.38 -8.03
CA SER A 382 6.49 -11.96 -8.43
C SER A 382 7.26 -11.04 -9.39
N ASP A 383 8.59 -11.20 -9.43
CA ASP A 383 9.47 -10.35 -10.25
C ASP A 383 9.94 -11.08 -11.51
N LEU A 384 9.40 -10.71 -12.67
CA LEU A 384 9.74 -11.25 -13.99
C LEU A 384 10.70 -10.32 -14.76
N THR A 385 11.50 -9.51 -14.06
CA THR A 385 12.47 -8.60 -14.69
C THR A 385 13.48 -9.37 -15.54
N ASN A 386 13.64 -8.98 -16.81
CA ASN A 386 14.41 -9.66 -17.86
C ASN A 386 13.98 -11.11 -18.20
N ALA A 387 12.81 -11.58 -17.76
CA ALA A 387 12.33 -12.92 -18.10
C ALA A 387 11.97 -13.05 -19.59
N ASP A 388 12.11 -14.26 -20.15
CA ASP A 388 11.68 -14.60 -21.50
C ASP A 388 10.40 -15.45 -21.48
N ALA A 389 9.24 -14.83 -21.72
CA ALA A 389 7.95 -15.51 -21.87
C ALA A 389 7.53 -15.64 -23.34
N THR A 390 8.48 -15.74 -24.29
CA THR A 390 8.20 -15.97 -25.70
C THR A 390 7.33 -17.22 -25.90
N ASP A 391 6.26 -17.13 -26.69
CA ASP A 391 5.29 -18.22 -26.96
C ASP A 391 4.62 -18.85 -25.70
N ALA A 392 4.81 -18.27 -24.50
CA ALA A 392 4.25 -18.81 -23.26
C ALA A 392 2.71 -18.67 -23.19
N LEU A 393 2.05 -19.64 -22.58
CA LEU A 393 0.60 -19.63 -22.36
C LEU A 393 0.29 -19.13 -20.95
N LEU A 394 -0.28 -17.93 -20.82
CA LEU A 394 -0.68 -17.32 -19.54
C LEU A 394 -2.21 -17.16 -19.46
N VAL A 395 -2.97 -18.07 -20.06
CA VAL A 395 -4.43 -17.97 -20.14
C VAL A 395 -5.03 -18.08 -18.73
N ASN A 396 -5.80 -17.08 -18.33
CA ASN A 396 -6.32 -16.89 -16.96
C ASN A 396 -5.25 -16.86 -15.84
N ALA A 397 -3.97 -16.62 -16.16
CA ALA A 397 -2.93 -16.50 -15.15
C ALA A 397 -3.12 -15.23 -14.29
N ASN A 398 -2.78 -15.32 -13.00
CA ASN A 398 -2.82 -14.18 -12.10
C ASN A 398 -1.44 -13.52 -12.00
N LEU A 399 -1.24 -12.38 -12.65
CA LEU A 399 -0.03 -11.57 -12.54
C LEU A 399 -0.23 -10.33 -11.66
N SER A 400 -1.28 -10.28 -10.83
CA SER A 400 -1.61 -9.07 -10.07
C SER A 400 -0.43 -8.62 -9.19
N ASN A 401 -0.08 -7.34 -9.27
CA ASN A 401 1.11 -6.73 -8.61
C ASN A 401 2.49 -7.27 -9.04
N ALA A 402 2.59 -8.07 -10.11
CA ALA A 402 3.88 -8.54 -10.62
C ALA A 402 4.71 -7.42 -11.27
N THR A 403 6.03 -7.60 -11.28
CA THR A 403 7.00 -6.70 -11.91
C THR A 403 7.44 -7.27 -13.25
N LEU A 404 7.18 -6.58 -14.35
CA LEU A 404 7.53 -6.99 -15.72
C LEU A 404 8.39 -5.90 -16.38
N VAL A 405 9.68 -5.85 -16.03
CA VAL A 405 10.66 -4.91 -16.59
C VAL A 405 11.55 -5.62 -17.60
N ALA A 406 11.63 -5.11 -18.83
CA ALA A 406 12.38 -5.74 -19.94
C ALA A 406 12.01 -7.21 -20.21
N THR A 407 10.80 -7.64 -19.79
CA THR A 407 10.27 -8.98 -20.02
C THR A 407 9.92 -9.17 -21.50
N THR A 408 10.35 -10.28 -22.10
CA THR A 408 9.93 -10.64 -23.46
C THR A 408 8.58 -11.34 -23.43
N ILE A 409 7.62 -10.84 -24.19
CA ILE A 409 6.24 -11.34 -24.29
C ILE A 409 5.83 -11.65 -25.74
N ALA A 410 6.81 -11.84 -26.62
CA ALA A 410 6.59 -12.13 -28.03
C ALA A 410 5.73 -13.38 -28.20
N SER A 411 4.61 -13.27 -28.94
CA SER A 411 3.64 -14.35 -29.17
C SER A 411 2.98 -14.96 -27.92
N ALA A 412 3.24 -14.44 -26.71
CA ALA A 412 2.62 -14.90 -25.48
C ALA A 412 1.09 -14.75 -25.50
N ASP A 413 0.37 -15.65 -24.83
CA ASP A 413 -1.09 -15.62 -24.74
C ASP A 413 -1.55 -15.20 -23.34
N LEU A 414 -1.93 -13.93 -23.18
CA LEU A 414 -2.43 -13.38 -21.91
C LEU A 414 -3.96 -13.32 -21.86
N THR A 415 -4.66 -14.17 -22.62
CA THR A 415 -6.13 -14.18 -22.66
C THR A 415 -6.70 -14.40 -21.24
N GLY A 416 -7.46 -13.43 -20.73
CA GLY A 416 -8.05 -13.49 -19.38
C GLY A 416 -7.06 -13.35 -18.22
N ALA A 417 -5.78 -13.02 -18.47
CA ALA A 417 -4.81 -12.79 -17.41
C ALA A 417 -5.18 -11.58 -16.53
N GLN A 418 -4.91 -11.66 -15.23
CA GLN A 418 -5.14 -10.55 -14.29
C GLN A 418 -3.88 -9.67 -14.23
N LEU A 419 -4.01 -8.41 -14.65
CA LEU A 419 -2.91 -7.43 -14.76
C LEU A 419 -3.02 -6.25 -13.79
N THR A 420 -4.01 -6.23 -12.88
CA THR A 420 -4.20 -5.15 -11.91
C THR A 420 -2.98 -5.03 -10.99
N GLY A 421 -2.47 -3.80 -10.82
CA GLY A 421 -1.26 -3.52 -10.05
C GLY A 421 0.05 -3.93 -10.72
N VAL A 422 0.05 -4.52 -11.91
CA VAL A 422 1.28 -4.87 -12.65
C VAL A 422 2.11 -3.63 -12.90
N PHE A 423 3.39 -3.67 -12.51
CA PHE A 423 4.37 -2.69 -12.94
C PHE A 423 5.03 -3.17 -14.24
N SER A 424 4.88 -2.41 -15.32
CA SER A 424 5.46 -2.79 -16.62
C SER A 424 6.30 -1.68 -17.25
N SER A 425 7.46 -2.05 -17.77
CA SER A 425 8.39 -1.10 -18.40
C SER A 425 9.31 -1.80 -19.41
N GLY A 426 9.28 -1.36 -20.67
CA GLY A 426 10.19 -1.87 -21.71
C GLY A 426 9.93 -3.31 -22.15
N LEU A 427 8.68 -3.77 -22.09
CA LEU A 427 8.25 -5.08 -22.60
C LEU A 427 8.70 -5.28 -24.06
N ILE A 428 9.20 -6.47 -24.37
CA ILE A 428 9.81 -6.80 -25.66
C ILE A 428 8.87 -7.72 -26.46
N GLY A 429 8.59 -7.32 -27.71
CA GLY A 429 7.72 -8.05 -28.63
C GLY A 429 6.22 -7.78 -28.40
N THR A 430 5.39 -8.39 -29.24
CA THR A 430 3.92 -8.29 -29.18
C THR A 430 3.32 -9.63 -28.78
N PRO A 431 2.42 -9.70 -27.79
CA PRO A 431 1.71 -10.92 -27.44
C PRO A 431 0.72 -11.30 -28.55
N ARG A 432 0.39 -12.59 -28.62
CA ARG A 432 -0.65 -13.12 -29.54
C ARG A 432 -2.04 -12.65 -29.12
N ALA A 433 -2.27 -12.52 -27.82
CA ALA A 433 -3.50 -11.99 -27.23
C ALA A 433 -3.19 -11.29 -25.91
N THR A 434 -3.82 -10.14 -25.66
CA THR A 434 -3.77 -9.42 -24.38
C THR A 434 -4.98 -9.75 -23.50
N ALA A 435 -4.89 -9.42 -22.22
CA ALA A 435 -6.05 -9.40 -21.33
C ALA A 435 -7.08 -8.37 -21.83
N ALA A 436 -8.37 -8.70 -21.74
CA ALA A 436 -9.44 -7.80 -22.16
C ALA A 436 -9.44 -6.51 -21.31
N GLY A 437 -9.58 -5.36 -21.95
CA GLY A 437 -9.46 -4.04 -21.31
C GLY A 437 -8.04 -3.50 -21.17
N TYR A 438 -7.01 -4.24 -21.63
CA TYR A 438 -5.61 -3.78 -21.58
C TYR A 438 -5.02 -3.68 -23.00
N ALA A 439 -4.34 -2.56 -23.25
CA ALA A 439 -3.54 -2.32 -24.45
C ALA A 439 -2.04 -2.52 -24.18
N LEU A 440 -1.26 -2.79 -25.22
CA LEU A 440 0.21 -2.74 -25.18
C LEU A 440 0.67 -1.49 -25.94
N ILE A 441 1.25 -0.52 -25.22
CA ILE A 441 1.66 0.78 -25.76
C ILE A 441 3.07 1.07 -25.28
N ASN A 442 3.99 1.40 -26.21
CA ASN A 442 5.38 1.75 -25.92
C ASN A 442 6.08 0.80 -24.92
N GLY A 443 5.87 -0.51 -25.07
CA GLY A 443 6.43 -1.54 -24.21
C GLY A 443 5.84 -1.60 -22.79
N ARG A 444 4.57 -1.21 -22.60
CA ARG A 444 3.86 -1.24 -21.32
C ARG A 444 2.42 -1.72 -21.47
N PHE A 445 1.93 -2.45 -20.49
CA PHE A 445 0.50 -2.73 -20.35
C PHE A 445 -0.21 -1.48 -19.82
N VAL A 446 -1.25 -1.05 -20.51
CA VAL A 446 -2.02 0.15 -20.21
C VAL A 446 -3.50 -0.25 -20.07
N GLY A 447 -4.08 0.02 -18.90
CA GLY A 447 -5.43 -0.41 -18.51
C GLY A 447 -5.71 -0.17 -17.03
N ALA A 448 -6.77 -0.76 -16.49
CA ALA A 448 -7.23 -0.52 -15.12
C ALA A 448 -6.20 -0.92 -14.04
N GLY A 449 -5.95 -0.02 -13.09
CA GLY A 449 -5.11 -0.26 -11.92
C GLY A 449 -3.65 -0.62 -12.19
N VAL A 450 -3.14 -0.47 -13.41
CA VAL A 450 -1.72 -0.76 -13.74
C VAL A 450 -0.77 0.27 -13.12
N ARG A 451 0.51 -0.07 -13.07
CA ARG A 451 1.58 0.79 -12.57
C ARG A 451 2.57 1.08 -13.69
N ILE A 452 2.52 2.33 -14.17
CA ILE A 452 3.27 2.83 -15.33
C ILE A 452 3.79 4.24 -15.04
N GLU A 453 4.31 4.44 -13.83
CA GLU A 453 4.94 5.66 -13.36
C GLU A 453 6.11 6.05 -14.30
N GLY A 454 6.17 7.30 -14.75
CA GLY A 454 7.20 7.77 -15.70
C GLY A 454 7.11 7.19 -17.12
N ALA A 455 5.95 6.66 -17.54
CA ALA A 455 5.76 6.15 -18.89
C ALA A 455 5.76 7.24 -19.97
N ASP A 456 6.34 6.94 -21.14
CA ASP A 456 6.15 7.68 -22.39
C ASP A 456 4.92 7.11 -23.11
N LEU A 457 3.86 7.90 -23.13
CA LEU A 457 2.59 7.69 -23.81
C LEU A 457 2.28 8.86 -24.76
N THR A 458 3.32 9.53 -25.26
CA THR A 458 3.21 10.67 -26.18
C THR A 458 2.37 10.32 -27.41
N GLY A 459 1.33 11.10 -27.67
CA GLY A 459 0.40 10.88 -28.79
C GLY A 459 -0.34 9.54 -28.78
N ALA A 460 -0.35 8.80 -27.66
CA ALA A 460 -0.98 7.49 -27.59
C ALA A 460 -2.51 7.56 -27.77
N ASN A 461 -3.08 6.58 -28.47
CA ASN A 461 -4.53 6.40 -28.52
C ASN A 461 -4.99 5.55 -27.32
N LEU A 462 -5.68 6.20 -26.40
CA LEU A 462 -6.23 5.69 -25.14
C LEU A 462 -7.75 5.92 -25.06
N ALA A 463 -8.41 6.27 -26.19
CA ALA A 463 -9.80 6.67 -26.22
C ALA A 463 -10.74 5.52 -25.80
N GLY A 464 -11.63 5.79 -24.84
CA GLY A 464 -12.56 4.83 -24.26
C GLY A 464 -11.91 3.72 -23.42
N LEU A 465 -10.63 3.84 -23.08
CA LEU A 465 -9.92 2.85 -22.26
C LEU A 465 -10.26 3.02 -20.77
N ASP A 466 -10.36 1.90 -20.06
CA ASP A 466 -10.43 1.88 -18.60
C ASP A 466 -9.02 2.00 -18.03
N LEU A 467 -8.74 3.12 -17.36
CA LEU A 467 -7.54 3.47 -16.63
C LEU A 467 -7.86 3.73 -15.15
N SER A 468 -9.02 3.26 -14.66
CA SER A 468 -9.48 3.50 -13.29
C SER A 468 -8.44 3.00 -12.28
N GLY A 469 -8.12 3.83 -11.29
CA GLY A 469 -7.08 3.56 -10.28
C GLY A 469 -5.64 3.38 -10.80
N ALA A 470 -5.34 3.64 -12.08
CA ALA A 470 -3.99 3.47 -12.62
C ALA A 470 -2.98 4.46 -12.02
N LEU A 471 -1.72 4.03 -11.86
CA LEU A 471 -0.62 4.85 -11.38
C LEU A 471 0.22 5.35 -12.56
N LEU A 472 0.04 6.63 -12.90
CA LEU A 472 0.57 7.36 -14.05
C LEU A 472 1.48 8.53 -13.61
N THR A 473 1.99 8.50 -12.37
CA THR A 473 2.76 9.61 -11.79
C THR A 473 3.98 9.94 -12.65
N GLY A 474 4.13 11.21 -13.05
CA GLY A 474 5.25 11.68 -13.87
C GLY A 474 5.31 11.13 -15.30
N SER A 475 4.22 10.55 -15.82
CA SER A 475 4.14 10.10 -17.22
C SER A 475 4.06 11.27 -18.20
N ASP A 476 4.51 11.04 -19.43
CA ASP A 476 4.29 11.94 -20.57
C ASP A 476 3.11 11.40 -21.39
N LEU A 477 1.98 12.10 -21.31
CA LEU A 477 0.73 11.90 -22.03
C LEU A 477 0.50 13.04 -23.04
N SER A 478 1.54 13.80 -23.40
CA SER A 478 1.39 14.97 -24.26
C SER A 478 0.84 14.58 -25.64
N GLY A 479 -0.21 15.27 -26.07
CA GLY A 479 -0.96 14.97 -27.29
C GLY A 479 -1.73 13.64 -27.30
N ALA A 480 -1.81 12.89 -26.19
CA ALA A 480 -2.53 11.62 -26.15
C ALA A 480 -4.05 11.81 -26.33
N ASP A 481 -4.71 10.83 -26.96
CA ASP A 481 -6.17 10.79 -27.13
C ASP A 481 -6.80 9.94 -26.03
N LEU A 482 -7.39 10.59 -25.02
CA LEU A 482 -8.06 10.02 -23.85
C LEU A 482 -9.59 10.24 -23.92
N ALA A 483 -10.15 10.50 -25.11
CA ALA A 483 -11.58 10.80 -25.26
C ALA A 483 -12.46 9.68 -24.70
N GLY A 484 -13.35 10.01 -23.77
CA GLY A 484 -14.23 9.05 -23.11
C GLY A 484 -13.55 7.97 -22.27
N ALA A 485 -12.25 8.11 -21.96
CA ALA A 485 -11.55 7.19 -21.06
C ALA A 485 -12.03 7.32 -19.61
N ASP A 486 -11.96 6.24 -18.84
CA ASP A 486 -12.23 6.23 -17.40
C ASP A 486 -10.88 6.31 -16.66
N LEU A 487 -10.59 7.45 -16.04
CA LEU A 487 -9.45 7.69 -15.16
C LEU A 487 -9.88 7.84 -13.69
N SER A 488 -11.06 7.32 -13.31
CA SER A 488 -11.61 7.48 -11.97
C SER A 488 -10.64 6.93 -10.90
N GLY A 489 -10.34 7.76 -9.89
CA GLY A 489 -9.36 7.44 -8.85
C GLY A 489 -7.91 7.26 -9.31
N ALA A 490 -7.55 7.54 -10.58
CA ALA A 490 -6.19 7.39 -11.08
C ALA A 490 -5.23 8.43 -10.46
N ILE A 491 -3.95 8.05 -10.32
CA ILE A 491 -2.89 8.93 -9.80
C ILE A 491 -1.99 9.37 -10.95
N VAL A 492 -2.30 10.55 -11.50
CA VAL A 492 -1.69 11.17 -12.68
C VAL A 492 -0.86 12.41 -12.28
N SER A 493 -0.41 12.46 -11.02
CA SER A 493 0.33 13.59 -10.43
C SER A 493 1.66 13.85 -11.15
N ASN A 494 2.01 15.12 -11.36
CA ASN A 494 3.22 15.58 -12.07
C ASN A 494 3.37 15.07 -13.52
N ALA A 495 2.31 14.54 -14.13
CA ALA A 495 2.34 14.12 -15.53
C ALA A 495 2.24 15.32 -16.50
N ASP A 496 2.72 15.15 -17.73
CA ASP A 496 2.48 16.10 -18.82
C ASP A 496 1.31 15.60 -19.69
N LEU A 497 0.18 16.31 -19.65
CA LEU A 497 -0.99 16.10 -20.51
C LEU A 497 -1.15 17.26 -21.52
N SER A 498 -0.07 17.97 -21.86
CA SER A 498 -0.11 19.11 -22.78
C SER A 498 -0.68 18.71 -24.14
N GLY A 499 -1.75 19.38 -24.57
CA GLY A 499 -2.46 19.08 -25.81
C GLY A 499 -3.24 17.76 -25.83
N ALA A 500 -3.36 17.05 -24.71
CA ALA A 500 -4.11 15.80 -24.63
C ALA A 500 -5.62 16.03 -24.82
N ASN A 501 -6.29 15.11 -25.50
CA ASN A 501 -7.74 15.13 -25.71
C ASN A 501 -8.45 14.31 -24.63
N LEU A 502 -9.04 14.96 -23.64
CA LEU A 502 -9.77 14.37 -22.52
C LEU A 502 -11.30 14.55 -22.67
N ALA A 503 -11.79 14.76 -23.90
CA ALA A 503 -13.20 15.08 -24.14
C ALA A 503 -14.11 13.93 -23.67
N GLY A 504 -15.03 14.23 -22.75
CA GLY A 504 -15.94 13.26 -22.15
C GLY A 504 -15.29 12.21 -21.24
N ALA A 505 -14.01 12.36 -20.87
CA ALA A 505 -13.34 11.46 -19.93
C ALA A 505 -13.91 11.60 -18.50
N ASP A 506 -13.91 10.50 -17.75
CA ASP A 506 -14.19 10.51 -16.30
C ASP A 506 -12.88 10.60 -15.52
N LEU A 507 -12.71 11.65 -14.73
CA LEU A 507 -11.56 11.92 -13.86
C LEU A 507 -12.02 12.01 -12.39
N THR A 508 -13.18 11.45 -12.05
CA THR A 508 -13.77 11.50 -10.72
C THR A 508 -12.79 10.97 -9.66
N ALA A 509 -12.54 11.78 -8.64
CA ALA A 509 -11.58 11.53 -7.55
C ALA A 509 -10.14 11.22 -8.00
N ALA A 510 -9.75 11.53 -9.24
CA ALA A 510 -8.37 11.39 -9.69
C ALA A 510 -7.44 12.44 -9.04
N SER A 511 -6.13 12.18 -9.05
CA SER A 511 -5.10 13.11 -8.60
C SER A 511 -4.22 13.57 -9.76
N LEU A 512 -4.39 14.80 -10.19
CA LEU A 512 -3.58 15.50 -11.21
C LEU A 512 -2.71 16.61 -10.57
N SER A 513 -2.36 16.47 -9.29
CA SER A 513 -1.56 17.47 -8.58
C SER A 513 -0.19 17.65 -9.22
N GLY A 514 0.20 18.90 -9.52
CA GLY A 514 1.43 19.23 -10.25
C GLY A 514 1.43 18.86 -11.75
N ALA A 515 0.33 18.36 -12.30
CA ALA A 515 0.27 17.97 -13.71
C ALA A 515 0.15 19.19 -14.65
N THR A 516 0.65 19.07 -15.88
CA THR A 516 0.53 20.10 -16.91
C THR A 516 -0.59 19.72 -17.89
N LEU A 517 -1.63 20.55 -18.01
CA LEU A 517 -2.78 20.35 -18.91
C LEU A 517 -2.81 21.43 -20.02
N SER A 518 -1.64 21.99 -20.37
CA SER A 518 -1.53 23.13 -21.27
C SER A 518 -2.11 22.80 -22.66
N ASN A 519 -3.12 23.54 -23.11
CA ASN A 519 -3.88 23.30 -24.35
C ASN A 519 -4.64 21.96 -24.39
N ALA A 520 -4.81 21.26 -23.25
CA ALA A 520 -5.61 20.03 -23.20
C ALA A 520 -7.12 20.31 -23.41
N GLY A 521 -7.86 19.32 -23.89
CA GLY A 521 -9.31 19.43 -24.15
C GLY A 521 -10.15 18.66 -23.14
N LEU A 522 -10.74 19.33 -22.15
CA LEU A 522 -11.64 18.75 -21.13
C LEU A 522 -13.13 18.86 -21.51
N THR A 523 -13.47 18.98 -22.78
CA THR A 523 -14.86 19.24 -23.22
C THR A 523 -15.81 18.15 -22.72
N ASN A 524 -16.82 18.51 -21.93
CA ASN A 524 -17.76 17.61 -21.24
C ASN A 524 -17.11 16.54 -20.33
N ALA A 525 -15.87 16.72 -19.89
CA ALA A 525 -15.23 15.81 -18.94
C ALA A 525 -15.85 15.92 -17.54
N VAL A 526 -15.83 14.82 -16.78
CA VAL A 526 -16.33 14.75 -15.40
C VAL A 526 -15.12 14.77 -14.46
N LEU A 527 -14.96 15.79 -13.63
CA LEU A 527 -13.78 15.96 -12.76
C LEU A 527 -14.16 15.98 -11.29
N THR A 528 -15.27 15.36 -10.90
CA THR A 528 -15.84 15.57 -9.57
C THR A 528 -14.90 15.08 -8.46
N ASN A 529 -14.71 15.90 -7.43
CA ASN A 529 -13.80 15.65 -6.30
C ASN A 529 -12.32 15.40 -6.69
N MET A 530 -11.89 15.80 -7.89
CA MET A 530 -10.51 15.64 -8.38
C MET A 530 -9.54 16.63 -7.70
N ASN A 531 -8.27 16.25 -7.58
CA ASN A 531 -7.21 17.12 -7.06
C ASN A 531 -6.36 17.74 -8.21
N LEU A 532 -6.43 19.07 -8.38
CA LEU A 532 -5.60 19.85 -9.32
C LEU A 532 -4.52 20.70 -8.62
N ALA A 533 -4.24 20.47 -7.33
CA ALA A 533 -3.34 21.34 -6.59
C ALA A 533 -1.97 21.47 -7.28
N ASN A 534 -1.52 22.70 -7.54
CA ASN A 534 -0.31 23.04 -8.30
C ASN A 534 -0.28 22.61 -9.79
N ALA A 535 -1.40 22.21 -10.39
CA ALA A 535 -1.49 21.91 -11.82
C ALA A 535 -1.46 23.18 -12.70
N VAL A 536 -1.17 23.02 -14.00
CA VAL A 536 -1.11 24.14 -14.97
C VAL A 536 -2.16 23.95 -16.07
N LEU A 537 -3.11 24.87 -16.21
CA LEU A 537 -4.24 24.82 -17.16
C LEU A 537 -4.16 25.95 -18.22
N ALA A 538 -2.97 26.25 -18.73
CA ALA A 538 -2.77 27.31 -19.73
C ALA A 538 -3.40 26.93 -21.08
N GLY A 539 -4.39 27.67 -21.57
CA GLY A 539 -5.07 27.39 -22.84
C GLY A 539 -6.00 26.17 -22.83
N THR A 540 -6.28 25.58 -21.66
CA THR A 540 -7.12 24.38 -21.53
C THR A 540 -8.57 24.68 -21.92
N THR A 541 -9.18 23.82 -22.73
CA THR A 541 -10.61 23.93 -23.07
C THR A 541 -11.46 23.26 -22.00
N ILE A 542 -12.35 24.00 -21.36
CA ILE A 542 -13.17 23.57 -20.20
C ILE A 542 -14.68 23.55 -20.49
N ALA A 543 -15.07 23.67 -21.76
CA ALA A 543 -16.48 23.76 -22.17
C ALA A 543 -17.30 22.54 -21.69
N GLY A 544 -18.29 22.76 -20.83
CA GLY A 544 -19.16 21.71 -20.29
C GLY A 544 -18.51 20.78 -19.28
N ALA A 545 -17.27 21.04 -18.84
CA ALA A 545 -16.59 20.23 -17.84
C ALA A 545 -17.17 20.43 -16.43
N ASP A 546 -17.32 19.36 -15.65
CA ASP A 546 -17.83 19.41 -14.26
C ASP A 546 -16.68 19.38 -13.24
N PHE A 547 -16.38 20.53 -12.63
CA PHE A 547 -15.37 20.66 -11.57
C PHE A 547 -15.97 20.60 -10.15
N SER A 548 -17.14 20.02 -9.95
CA SER A 548 -17.79 19.96 -8.61
C SER A 548 -16.89 19.28 -7.57
N GLY A 549 -16.53 20.01 -6.51
CA GLY A 549 -15.68 19.51 -5.41
C GLY A 549 -14.17 19.48 -5.69
N VAL A 550 -13.72 19.97 -6.85
CA VAL A 550 -12.30 20.01 -7.22
C VAL A 550 -11.47 20.89 -6.27
N GLN A 551 -10.22 20.46 -6.02
CA GLN A 551 -9.24 21.21 -5.24
C GLN A 551 -8.27 21.96 -6.16
N PHE A 552 -8.19 23.30 -6.03
CA PHE A 552 -7.42 24.18 -6.93
C PHE A 552 -6.24 24.93 -6.27
N SER A 553 -5.83 24.58 -5.04
CA SER A 553 -4.76 25.31 -4.35
C SER A 553 -3.42 25.25 -5.12
N GLY A 554 -2.85 26.39 -5.44
CA GLY A 554 -1.66 26.54 -6.28
C GLY A 554 -1.87 26.32 -7.77
N THR A 555 -3.10 26.01 -8.23
CA THR A 555 -3.39 25.75 -9.65
C THR A 555 -3.16 27.00 -10.48
N ALA A 556 -2.27 26.92 -11.47
CA ALA A 556 -2.01 27.98 -12.43
C ALA A 556 -2.99 27.90 -13.61
N SER A 557 -3.57 29.02 -14.02
CA SER A 557 -4.46 29.08 -15.17
C SER A 557 -4.32 30.39 -15.94
N SER A 558 -4.47 30.30 -17.26
CA SER A 558 -4.52 31.45 -18.17
C SER A 558 -5.15 31.01 -19.49
N ALA A 559 -5.84 31.93 -20.17
CA ALA A 559 -6.47 31.68 -21.48
C ALA A 559 -7.39 30.43 -21.55
N LEU A 560 -8.05 30.05 -20.45
CA LEU A 560 -9.06 28.99 -20.40
C LEU A 560 -10.16 29.24 -21.45
N VAL A 561 -10.55 28.19 -22.17
CA VAL A 561 -11.50 28.29 -23.30
C VAL A 561 -12.84 27.62 -22.97
N GLY A 562 -13.92 28.39 -23.08
CA GLY A 562 -15.29 27.92 -22.88
C GLY A 562 -15.81 28.12 -21.45
N VAL A 563 -17.03 27.62 -21.20
CA VAL A 563 -17.73 27.76 -19.92
C VAL A 563 -17.88 26.36 -19.29
N PRO A 564 -17.43 26.15 -18.04
CA PRO A 564 -17.62 24.87 -17.35
C PRO A 564 -19.09 24.62 -17.02
N LEU A 565 -19.47 23.35 -16.85
CA LEU A 565 -20.81 22.97 -16.38
C LEU A 565 -21.02 23.36 -14.92
N ALA A 566 -19.99 23.18 -14.09
CA ALA A 566 -19.98 23.58 -12.68
C ALA A 566 -18.55 23.87 -12.19
N LEU A 567 -18.47 24.71 -11.16
CA LEU A 567 -17.26 24.99 -10.37
C LEU A 567 -17.58 24.77 -8.87
N PRO A 568 -16.58 24.52 -8.02
CA PRO A 568 -16.77 24.56 -6.57
C PRO A 568 -17.21 25.95 -6.10
N VAL A 569 -17.92 26.00 -4.97
CA VAL A 569 -18.27 27.27 -4.31
C VAL A 569 -17.00 28.04 -3.96
N GLY A 570 -16.97 29.34 -4.25
CA GLY A 570 -15.81 30.20 -4.02
C GLY A 570 -14.82 30.26 -5.19
N TYR A 571 -15.19 29.76 -6.38
CA TYR A 571 -14.38 29.86 -7.60
C TYR A 571 -15.17 30.43 -8.78
N LEU A 572 -14.49 31.15 -9.66
CA LEU A 572 -15.04 31.77 -10.87
C LEU A 572 -14.01 31.76 -12.00
N VAL A 573 -14.45 31.70 -13.26
CA VAL A 573 -13.58 31.97 -14.43
C VAL A 573 -13.88 33.35 -14.98
N VAL A 574 -12.85 34.21 -15.07
CA VAL A 574 -12.91 35.60 -15.55
C VAL A 574 -11.87 35.78 -16.64
N ASN A 575 -12.30 36.20 -17.84
CA ASN A 575 -11.43 36.48 -18.99
C ASN A 575 -10.40 35.37 -19.31
N GLY A 576 -10.75 34.11 -19.04
CA GLY A 576 -9.88 32.94 -19.25
C GLY A 576 -8.95 32.60 -18.06
N SER A 577 -9.09 33.23 -16.91
CA SER A 577 -8.35 32.90 -15.68
C SER A 577 -9.29 32.37 -14.60
N LEU A 578 -8.90 31.30 -13.92
CA LEU A 578 -9.59 30.80 -12.73
C LEU A 578 -9.20 31.65 -11.53
N LEU A 579 -10.21 32.09 -10.78
CA LEU A 579 -10.09 32.89 -9.56
C LEU A 579 -10.71 32.14 -8.38
N GLY A 580 -10.14 32.33 -7.19
CA GLY A 580 -10.54 31.71 -5.93
C GLY A 580 -9.37 31.68 -4.94
N PRO A 581 -9.53 31.05 -3.77
CA PRO A 581 -8.50 31.05 -2.73
C PRO A 581 -7.26 30.24 -3.16
N GLY A 582 -6.08 30.85 -3.03
CA GLY A 582 -4.79 30.21 -3.26
C GLY A 582 -4.48 29.79 -4.70
N VAL A 583 -5.24 30.23 -5.71
CA VAL A 583 -4.95 29.93 -7.13
C VAL A 583 -3.82 30.81 -7.67
N VAL A 584 -3.26 30.44 -8.83
CA VAL A 584 -2.27 31.26 -9.55
C VAL A 584 -2.89 31.77 -10.86
N ALA A 585 -3.16 33.07 -10.91
CA ALA A 585 -3.74 33.79 -12.04
C ALA A 585 -2.94 35.07 -12.35
N ALA A 586 -1.61 34.95 -12.33
CA ALA A 586 -0.70 36.02 -12.72
C ALA A 586 -0.96 36.49 -14.17
N GLY A 587 -0.95 37.80 -14.39
CA GLY A 587 -1.28 38.44 -15.67
C GLY A 587 -2.77 38.44 -16.03
N ALA A 588 -3.66 38.06 -15.12
CA ALA A 588 -5.10 38.06 -15.39
C ALA A 588 -5.66 39.48 -15.59
N ASP A 589 -6.53 39.64 -16.60
CA ASP A 589 -7.36 40.84 -16.75
C ASP A 589 -8.67 40.64 -15.97
N LEU A 590 -8.79 41.35 -14.86
CA LEU A 590 -9.94 41.39 -13.94
C LEU A 590 -10.83 42.63 -14.19
N SER A 591 -10.49 43.47 -15.17
CA SER A 591 -11.14 44.76 -15.40
C SER A 591 -12.63 44.61 -15.70
N GLY A 592 -13.48 45.26 -14.89
CA GLY A 592 -14.94 45.19 -15.04
C GLY A 592 -15.57 43.84 -14.69
N ALA A 593 -14.82 42.91 -14.09
CA ALA A 593 -15.36 41.65 -13.60
C ALA A 593 -16.22 41.86 -12.33
N ASN A 594 -17.29 41.08 -12.19
CA ASN A 594 -18.05 41.02 -10.95
C ASN A 594 -17.45 39.95 -10.02
N LEU A 595 -16.69 40.39 -9.02
CA LEU A 595 -16.01 39.53 -8.05
C LEU A 595 -16.71 39.49 -6.67
N ALA A 596 -17.89 40.09 -6.53
CA ALA A 596 -18.53 40.36 -5.25
C ALA A 596 -18.67 39.10 -4.37
N GLY A 597 -18.02 39.12 -3.20
CA GLY A 597 -18.05 38.02 -2.23
C GLY A 597 -17.15 36.82 -2.55
N LEU A 598 -16.26 36.93 -3.53
CA LEU A 598 -15.22 35.94 -3.79
C LEU A 598 -14.12 35.99 -2.72
N ASP A 599 -13.56 34.83 -2.36
CA ASP A 599 -12.37 34.71 -1.52
C ASP A 599 -11.13 34.57 -2.41
N LEU A 600 -10.13 35.43 -2.22
CA LEU A 600 -8.86 35.46 -2.94
C LEU A 600 -7.66 35.37 -1.96
N ALA A 601 -7.88 34.90 -0.72
CA ALA A 601 -6.79 34.71 0.23
C ALA A 601 -5.67 33.83 -0.35
N GLY A 602 -4.43 34.32 -0.24
CA GLY A 602 -3.23 33.66 -0.76
C GLY A 602 -3.19 33.47 -2.29
N ALA A 603 -4.09 34.07 -3.07
CA ALA A 603 -4.06 33.98 -4.53
C ALA A 603 -2.86 34.76 -5.10
N ASP A 604 -2.19 34.18 -6.10
CA ASP A 604 -1.16 34.87 -6.88
C ASP A 604 -1.81 35.55 -8.09
N LEU A 605 -1.84 36.87 -8.04
CA LEU A 605 -2.40 37.79 -9.01
C LEU A 605 -1.32 38.79 -9.48
N ASN A 606 -0.04 38.37 -9.53
CA ASN A 606 1.07 39.21 -9.97
C ASN A 606 0.87 39.71 -11.40
N ASP A 607 1.34 40.93 -11.69
CA ASP A 607 1.22 41.61 -12.99
C ASP A 607 -0.21 41.64 -13.57
N SER A 608 -1.25 41.53 -12.73
CA SER A 608 -2.65 41.54 -13.16
C SER A 608 -3.16 42.95 -13.47
N ILE A 609 -4.22 43.03 -14.26
CA ILE A 609 -4.88 44.29 -14.63
C ILE A 609 -6.29 44.27 -14.02
N ALA A 610 -6.57 45.14 -13.06
CA ALA A 610 -7.86 45.20 -12.36
C ALA A 610 -8.41 46.63 -12.32
N LEU A 611 -8.36 47.31 -13.47
CA LEU A 611 -8.74 48.71 -13.64
C LEU A 611 -10.20 48.94 -13.21
N GLY A 612 -10.38 49.77 -12.17
CA GLY A 612 -11.71 50.09 -11.62
C GLY A 612 -12.47 48.89 -11.05
N THR A 613 -11.80 47.77 -10.77
CA THR A 613 -12.46 46.54 -10.30
C THR A 613 -12.93 46.68 -8.86
N ASP A 614 -14.09 46.08 -8.57
CA ASP A 614 -14.72 46.11 -7.24
C ASP A 614 -14.30 44.89 -6.41
N PHE A 615 -13.42 45.13 -5.43
CA PHE A 615 -12.98 44.20 -4.39
C PHE A 615 -13.61 44.53 -3.01
N THR A 616 -14.69 45.32 -2.96
CA THR A 616 -15.33 45.77 -1.71
C THR A 616 -15.69 44.59 -0.80
N GLY A 617 -15.17 44.59 0.43
CA GLY A 617 -15.41 43.57 1.43
C GLY A 617 -14.80 42.19 1.15
N MET A 618 -13.94 42.05 0.14
CA MET A 618 -13.31 40.77 -0.20
C MET A 618 -12.14 40.42 0.71
N ASN A 619 -11.86 39.12 0.80
CA ASN A 619 -10.68 38.59 1.46
C ASN A 619 -9.54 38.41 0.42
N LEU A 620 -8.47 39.18 0.58
CA LEU A 620 -7.21 39.10 -0.17
C LEU A 620 -6.02 38.92 0.79
N SER A 621 -6.25 38.40 2.00
CA SER A 621 -5.19 38.20 3.00
C SER A 621 -4.08 37.29 2.44
N GLY A 622 -2.83 37.74 2.52
CA GLY A 622 -1.67 37.07 1.93
C GLY A 622 -1.65 36.95 0.40
N ALA A 623 -2.56 37.62 -0.34
CA ALA A 623 -2.56 37.60 -1.79
C ALA A 623 -1.31 38.29 -2.37
N VAL A 624 -0.87 37.86 -3.55
CA VAL A 624 0.31 38.39 -4.25
C VAL A 624 -0.17 39.25 -5.41
N LEU A 625 0.11 40.56 -5.38
CA LEU A 625 -0.39 41.58 -6.31
C LEU A 625 0.78 42.43 -6.85
N THR A 626 1.99 41.86 -6.88
CA THR A 626 3.22 42.57 -7.24
C THR A 626 3.18 42.96 -8.71
N GLY A 627 3.50 44.22 -9.01
CA GLY A 627 3.50 44.76 -10.39
C GLY A 627 2.12 45.00 -11.02
N SER A 628 1.03 44.68 -10.32
CA SER A 628 -0.34 44.77 -10.86
C SER A 628 -0.83 46.22 -11.01
N ASP A 629 -1.67 46.46 -12.02
CA ASP A 629 -2.37 47.72 -12.25
C ASP A 629 -3.76 47.66 -11.64
N LEU A 630 -3.92 48.28 -10.47
CA LEU A 630 -5.15 48.36 -9.69
C LEU A 630 -5.72 49.79 -9.72
N THR A 631 -5.41 50.57 -10.77
CA THR A 631 -5.82 51.98 -10.88
C THR A 631 -7.34 52.12 -10.76
N GLY A 632 -7.79 52.91 -9.79
CA GLY A 632 -9.20 53.18 -9.50
C GLY A 632 -9.99 52.01 -8.89
N ALA A 633 -9.35 50.90 -8.52
CA ALA A 633 -10.03 49.76 -7.90
C ALA A 633 -10.60 50.10 -6.51
N SER A 634 -11.73 49.48 -6.16
CA SER A 634 -12.35 49.62 -4.84
C SER A 634 -11.96 48.46 -3.94
N PHE A 635 -11.24 48.74 -2.86
CA PHE A 635 -10.90 47.83 -1.78
C PHE A 635 -11.66 48.17 -0.50
N ALA A 636 -12.80 48.86 -0.60
CA ALA A 636 -13.52 49.36 0.56
C ALA A 636 -13.92 48.20 1.51
N ASN A 637 -13.48 48.24 2.77
CA ASN A 637 -13.65 47.19 3.79
C ASN A 637 -13.02 45.82 3.43
N ALA A 638 -12.12 45.75 2.44
CA ALA A 638 -11.42 44.51 2.08
C ALA A 638 -10.30 44.17 3.08
N ASP A 639 -9.98 42.89 3.21
CA ASP A 639 -8.84 42.40 3.99
C ASP A 639 -7.66 42.10 3.08
N LEU A 640 -6.60 42.89 3.15
CA LEU A 640 -5.31 42.72 2.47
C LEU A 640 -4.18 42.42 3.48
N SER A 641 -4.50 41.89 4.66
CA SER A 641 -3.51 41.59 5.71
C SER A 641 -2.39 40.69 5.18
N GLY A 642 -1.14 41.14 5.27
CA GLY A 642 0.03 40.42 4.75
C GLY A 642 0.11 40.27 3.22
N ALA A 643 -0.71 40.98 2.44
CA ALA A 643 -0.65 40.95 0.98
C ALA A 643 0.65 41.60 0.44
N LEU A 644 1.12 41.12 -0.72
CA LEU A 644 2.34 41.62 -1.38
C LEU A 644 1.97 42.53 -2.57
N LEU A 645 1.92 43.83 -2.29
CA LEU A 645 1.57 44.95 -3.18
C LEU A 645 2.83 45.70 -3.66
N VAL A 646 3.92 44.97 -3.92
CA VAL A 646 5.21 45.55 -4.30
C VAL A 646 5.14 46.05 -5.75
N LEU A 647 5.56 47.30 -6.00
CA LEU A 647 5.51 47.97 -7.32
C LEU A 647 4.10 48.05 -7.96
N THR A 648 3.03 47.83 -7.19
CA THR A 648 1.64 47.87 -7.65
C THR A 648 1.17 49.31 -7.89
N ASP A 649 0.39 49.56 -8.94
CA ASP A 649 -0.27 50.85 -9.14
C ASP A 649 -1.65 50.85 -8.47
N LEU A 650 -1.83 51.71 -7.46
CA LEU A 650 -3.06 51.93 -6.70
C LEU A 650 -3.58 53.37 -6.91
N THR A 651 -3.23 54.02 -8.03
CA THR A 651 -3.63 55.39 -8.32
C THR A 651 -5.17 55.52 -8.32
N ASN A 652 -5.72 56.50 -7.60
CA ASN A 652 -7.16 56.69 -7.37
C ASN A 652 -7.90 55.50 -6.69
N ALA A 653 -7.21 54.51 -6.13
CA ALA A 653 -7.89 53.37 -5.48
C ALA A 653 -8.67 53.80 -4.22
N ASP A 654 -9.81 53.15 -3.95
CA ASP A 654 -10.58 53.36 -2.73
C ASP A 654 -10.24 52.30 -1.67
N LEU A 655 -9.41 52.66 -0.71
CA LEU A 655 -8.99 51.80 0.41
C LEU A 655 -9.81 52.10 1.69
N THR A 656 -11.02 52.69 1.58
CA THR A 656 -11.86 53.03 2.73
C THR A 656 -12.07 51.85 3.67
N SER A 657 -11.64 51.96 4.93
CA SER A 657 -11.73 50.90 5.94
C SER A 657 -11.05 49.57 5.55
N ALA A 658 -10.15 49.55 4.57
CA ALA A 658 -9.39 48.37 4.19
C ALA A 658 -8.37 48.00 5.29
N VAL A 659 -8.10 46.70 5.46
CA VAL A 659 -7.13 46.19 6.43
C VAL A 659 -5.85 45.80 5.69
N LEU A 660 -4.75 46.54 5.89
CA LEU A 660 -3.45 46.31 5.26
C LEU A 660 -2.39 45.92 6.28
N VAL A 661 -2.79 45.26 7.37
CA VAL A 661 -1.92 44.93 8.50
C VAL A 661 -0.79 44.02 8.04
N GLY A 662 0.45 44.48 8.17
CA GLY A 662 1.65 43.75 7.72
C GLY A 662 1.78 43.57 6.21
N ALA A 663 1.00 44.28 5.38
CA ALA A 663 1.12 44.23 3.92
C ALA A 663 2.44 44.88 3.45
N ASP A 664 2.96 44.42 2.31
CA ASP A 664 4.20 44.93 1.70
C ASP A 664 3.89 45.80 0.47
N LEU A 665 4.08 47.12 0.59
CA LEU A 665 3.73 48.11 -0.43
C LEU A 665 4.98 48.74 -1.10
N VAL A 666 6.15 48.08 -1.01
CA VAL A 666 7.43 48.64 -1.49
C VAL A 666 7.34 49.15 -2.93
N GLY A 667 7.63 50.43 -3.15
CA GLY A 667 7.65 51.03 -4.49
C GLY A 667 6.29 51.14 -5.18
N SER A 668 5.17 50.84 -4.51
CA SER A 668 3.81 51.02 -5.04
C SER A 668 3.45 52.49 -5.22
N ASN A 669 2.36 52.76 -5.95
CA ASN A 669 1.88 54.11 -6.22
C ASN A 669 0.48 54.32 -5.62
N LEU A 670 0.38 55.08 -4.53
CA LEU A 670 -0.88 55.43 -3.85
C LEU A 670 -1.44 56.80 -4.28
N THR A 671 -0.98 57.38 -5.39
CA THR A 671 -1.36 58.74 -5.80
C THR A 671 -2.88 58.89 -5.93
N LEU A 672 -3.48 59.90 -5.30
CA LEU A 672 -4.92 60.17 -5.25
C LEU A 672 -5.80 59.07 -4.61
N ALA A 673 -5.21 58.07 -3.94
CA ALA A 673 -5.99 57.04 -3.24
C ALA A 673 -6.76 57.59 -2.02
N ASN A 674 -7.90 56.97 -1.71
CA ASN A 674 -8.70 57.28 -0.53
C ASN A 674 -8.37 56.30 0.60
N LEU A 675 -7.79 56.79 1.69
CA LEU A 675 -7.33 55.98 2.83
C LEU A 675 -8.26 56.08 4.06
N SER A 676 -9.49 56.59 3.89
CA SER A 676 -10.44 56.85 5.00
C SER A 676 -10.68 55.61 5.88
N GLY A 677 -10.14 55.58 7.09
CA GLY A 677 -10.29 54.47 8.04
C GLY A 677 -9.41 53.24 7.78
N ALA A 678 -8.55 53.26 6.74
CA ALA A 678 -7.66 52.15 6.41
C ALA A 678 -6.64 51.87 7.54
N ASP A 679 -6.33 50.59 7.78
CA ASP A 679 -5.36 50.15 8.81
C ASP A 679 -4.06 49.70 8.15
N PHE A 680 -2.99 50.49 8.29
CA PHE A 680 -1.64 50.19 7.80
C PHE A 680 -0.69 49.73 8.93
N THR A 681 -1.21 49.17 10.03
CA THR A 681 -0.37 48.71 11.15
C THR A 681 0.70 47.72 10.68
N ASN A 682 1.97 48.04 10.92
CA ASN A 682 3.15 47.28 10.47
C ASN A 682 3.27 47.08 8.94
N ALA A 683 2.56 47.85 8.11
CA ALA A 683 2.73 47.82 6.67
C ALA A 683 4.09 48.40 6.24
N ASN A 684 4.69 47.85 5.19
CA ASN A 684 5.97 48.31 4.65
C ASN A 684 5.75 49.32 3.50
N LEU A 685 6.06 50.59 3.73
CA LEU A 685 5.79 51.72 2.81
C LEU A 685 7.08 52.30 2.18
N LEU A 686 8.18 51.54 2.19
CA LEU A 686 9.47 51.96 1.65
C LEU A 686 9.37 52.23 0.14
N ALA A 687 9.86 53.39 -0.32
CA ALA A 687 9.80 53.84 -1.71
C ALA A 687 8.38 53.97 -2.32
N THR A 688 7.30 53.82 -1.52
CA THR A 688 5.94 54.07 -1.97
C THR A 688 5.77 55.52 -2.42
N GLN A 689 5.07 55.76 -3.53
CA GLN A 689 4.73 57.11 -4.01
C GLN A 689 3.41 57.56 -3.39
N SER A 690 3.36 58.78 -2.84
CA SER A 690 2.09 59.35 -2.35
C SER A 690 1.92 60.83 -2.67
N GLY A 691 0.68 61.20 -3.01
CA GLY A 691 0.33 62.54 -3.47
C GLY A 691 -1.18 62.71 -3.61
N GLY A 692 -1.76 63.73 -2.97
CA GLY A 692 -3.18 64.04 -3.07
C GLY A 692 -4.12 63.00 -2.45
N LEU A 693 -3.64 62.25 -1.45
CA LEU A 693 -4.42 61.27 -0.70
C LEU A 693 -5.64 61.92 -0.05
N VAL A 694 -6.75 61.18 -0.02
CA VAL A 694 -8.01 61.58 0.59
C VAL A 694 -8.28 60.76 1.85
N GLY A 695 -8.88 61.37 2.87
CA GLY A 695 -9.24 60.69 4.11
C GLY A 695 -8.14 60.70 5.18
N GLN A 696 -8.41 59.97 6.26
CA GLN A 696 -7.47 59.73 7.36
C GLN A 696 -7.47 58.24 7.68
N PRO A 697 -6.33 57.53 7.66
CA PRO A 697 -6.25 56.12 8.06
C PRO A 697 -6.58 55.96 9.54
N SER A 698 -7.05 54.78 9.93
CA SER A 698 -7.31 54.43 11.34
C SER A 698 -6.01 54.11 12.09
N ALA A 699 -5.00 53.60 11.38
CA ALA A 699 -3.63 53.44 11.85
C ALA A 699 -2.62 53.52 10.70
N LEU A 700 -1.41 53.98 11.00
CA LEU A 700 -0.22 53.91 10.15
C LEU A 700 0.88 53.13 10.87
N ALA A 701 1.84 52.59 10.12
CA ALA A 701 3.06 52.04 10.70
C ALA A 701 3.83 53.14 11.46
N ALA A 702 4.49 52.77 12.56
CA ALA A 702 4.91 53.71 13.61
C ALA A 702 5.83 54.86 13.17
N ASP A 703 6.62 54.64 12.10
CA ASP A 703 7.60 55.60 11.58
C ASP A 703 7.02 56.51 10.47
N TYR A 704 5.71 56.44 10.20
CA TYR A 704 5.03 57.16 9.12
C TYR A 704 3.86 58.01 9.63
N SER A 705 3.57 59.14 8.98
CA SER A 705 2.44 60.02 9.27
C SER A 705 1.79 60.59 8.02
N LEU A 706 0.49 60.89 8.06
CA LEU A 706 -0.23 61.53 6.96
C LEU A 706 -0.26 63.05 7.15
N ILE A 707 0.47 63.78 6.31
CA ILE A 707 0.58 65.25 6.35
C ILE A 707 0.10 65.80 5.01
N ASN A 708 -0.91 66.69 5.03
CA ASN A 708 -1.45 67.40 3.86
C ASN A 708 -1.71 66.50 2.62
N GLY A 709 -2.27 65.31 2.85
CA GLY A 709 -2.57 64.35 1.77
C GLY A 709 -1.37 63.58 1.23
N ARG A 710 -0.29 63.43 2.00
CA ARG A 710 0.90 62.63 1.68
C ARG A 710 1.40 61.84 2.90
N ILE A 711 1.86 60.61 2.68
CA ILE A 711 2.52 59.79 3.70
C ILE A 711 3.97 60.24 3.79
N VAL A 712 4.39 60.68 4.98
CA VAL A 712 5.74 61.16 5.28
C VAL A 712 6.38 60.19 6.27
N GLY A 713 7.61 59.77 6.00
CA GLY A 713 8.36 58.79 6.79
C GLY A 713 9.61 58.30 6.03
N PRO A 714 10.31 57.26 6.51
CA PRO A 714 11.58 56.82 5.92
C PRO A 714 11.38 56.25 4.50
N GLY A 715 12.19 56.75 3.57
CA GLY A 715 12.30 56.27 2.19
C GLY A 715 11.08 56.48 1.29
N VAL A 716 9.99 57.09 1.76
CA VAL A 716 8.78 57.37 0.96
C VAL A 716 9.10 58.38 -0.15
N GLN A 717 8.44 58.24 -1.30
CA GLN A 717 8.58 59.17 -2.42
C GLN A 717 7.43 60.19 -2.38
N THR A 718 7.74 61.43 -1.96
CA THR A 718 6.78 62.52 -1.76
C THR A 718 7.21 63.86 -2.36
N PRO A 719 7.58 63.91 -3.66
CA PRO A 719 7.90 65.17 -4.30
C PRO A 719 6.69 66.13 -4.32
N PHE A 720 7.00 67.43 -4.34
CA PHE A 720 6.03 68.54 -4.30
C PHE A 720 5.12 68.55 -3.05
N ALA A 721 5.53 67.94 -1.93
CA ALA A 721 4.76 67.94 -0.69
C ALA A 721 4.59 69.34 -0.11
N ASP A 722 3.36 69.77 0.19
CA ASP A 722 3.16 70.96 1.01
C ASP A 722 3.30 70.56 2.48
N LEU A 723 4.43 70.93 3.07
CA LEU A 723 4.80 70.67 4.46
C LEU A 723 4.95 72.00 5.22
N THR A 724 4.28 73.06 4.74
CA THR A 724 4.37 74.41 5.32
C THR A 724 3.94 74.39 6.79
N GLY A 725 4.85 74.76 7.69
CA GLY A 725 4.59 74.75 9.14
C GLY A 725 4.39 73.37 9.77
N ALA A 726 4.77 72.28 9.08
CA ALA A 726 4.66 70.93 9.63
C ALA A 726 5.65 70.70 10.79
N ASP A 727 5.19 70.06 11.86
CA ASP A 727 6.05 69.49 12.90
C ASP A 727 6.55 68.13 12.43
N LEU A 728 7.84 68.07 12.11
CA LEU A 728 8.61 66.89 11.71
C LEU A 728 9.73 66.64 12.74
N SER A 729 9.60 67.16 13.96
CA SER A 729 10.65 67.06 14.97
C SER A 729 10.88 65.60 15.40
N GLY A 730 12.14 65.16 15.34
CA GLY A 730 12.54 63.78 15.63
C GLY A 730 12.11 62.71 14.61
N PHE A 731 11.48 63.07 13.48
CA PHE A 731 11.03 62.11 12.47
C PHE A 731 12.20 61.40 11.76
N ASP A 732 11.98 60.13 11.38
CA ASP A 732 12.85 59.47 10.40
C ASP A 732 12.36 59.78 8.97
N LEU A 733 13.22 60.45 8.20
CA LEU A 733 13.03 60.82 6.80
C LEU A 733 14.19 60.27 5.95
N SER A 734 14.93 59.28 6.45
CA SER A 734 16.12 58.77 5.76
C SER A 734 15.75 58.16 4.41
N GLY A 735 16.49 58.54 3.37
CA GLY A 735 16.24 58.14 1.98
C GLY A 735 14.94 58.66 1.35
N ALA A 736 14.14 59.50 2.04
CA ALA A 736 12.88 60.01 1.50
C ALA A 736 13.12 61.00 0.34
N ASP A 737 12.23 60.99 -0.66
CA ASP A 737 12.21 62.03 -1.70
C ASP A 737 11.22 63.13 -1.33
N LEU A 738 11.78 64.29 -1.00
CA LEU A 738 11.14 65.56 -0.66
C LEU A 738 11.49 66.63 -1.72
N SER A 739 11.88 66.23 -2.94
CA SER A 739 12.20 67.17 -4.02
C SER A 739 11.01 68.07 -4.34
N ASP A 740 11.27 69.37 -4.52
CA ASP A 740 10.29 70.43 -4.69
C ASP A 740 9.23 70.54 -3.57
N ALA A 741 9.42 69.90 -2.41
CA ALA A 741 8.52 70.00 -1.26
C ALA A 741 8.60 71.39 -0.58
N VAL A 742 7.45 71.98 -0.27
CA VAL A 742 7.34 73.26 0.43
C VAL A 742 7.53 73.03 1.93
N LEU A 743 8.77 73.10 2.39
CA LEU A 743 9.18 72.97 3.80
C LEU A 743 9.17 74.32 4.54
N THR A 744 8.47 75.33 4.02
CA THR A 744 8.53 76.70 4.55
C THR A 744 7.97 76.77 5.97
N GLY A 745 8.78 77.17 6.95
CA GLY A 745 8.40 77.20 8.37
C GLY A 745 8.25 75.83 9.05
N ALA A 746 8.65 74.72 8.41
CA ALA A 746 8.57 73.38 9.00
C ALA A 746 9.62 73.18 10.11
N ASP A 747 9.28 72.44 11.16
CA ASP A 747 10.22 72.08 12.22
C ASP A 747 10.78 70.68 11.98
N LEU A 748 12.04 70.55 11.59
CA LEU A 748 12.77 69.29 11.41
C LEU A 748 13.81 69.07 12.52
N SER A 749 13.63 69.69 13.69
CA SER A 749 14.58 69.57 14.82
C SER A 749 14.75 68.12 15.24
N GLY A 750 16.00 67.63 15.26
CA GLY A 750 16.32 66.24 15.59
C GLY A 750 15.93 65.20 14.54
N ALA A 751 15.38 65.58 13.38
CA ALA A 751 14.95 64.64 12.34
C ALA A 751 16.13 63.94 11.66
N ASN A 752 15.94 62.69 11.23
CA ASN A 752 16.93 61.93 10.47
C ASN A 752 16.67 62.07 8.96
N LEU A 753 17.39 62.97 8.27
CA LEU A 753 17.30 63.13 6.81
C LEU A 753 18.40 62.34 6.06
N THR A 754 19.02 61.34 6.67
CA THR A 754 20.19 60.66 6.08
C THR A 754 19.86 60.08 4.69
N GLY A 755 20.51 60.58 3.64
CA GLY A 755 20.27 60.18 2.25
C GLY A 755 19.00 60.72 1.58
N ALA A 756 18.29 61.66 2.21
CA ALA A 756 17.07 62.25 1.65
C ALA A 756 17.36 63.19 0.46
N PHE A 757 16.35 63.38 -0.40
CA PHE A 757 16.41 64.29 -1.56
C PHE A 757 15.50 65.50 -1.31
N LEU A 758 16.05 66.71 -1.34
CA LEU A 758 15.37 68.00 -1.13
C LEU A 758 15.61 68.94 -2.33
N VAL A 759 15.81 68.38 -3.54
CA VAL A 759 16.16 69.18 -4.72
C VAL A 759 15.00 70.10 -5.08
N GLY A 760 15.23 71.43 -5.06
CA GLY A 760 14.19 72.43 -5.40
C GLY A 760 13.22 72.79 -4.26
N ALA A 761 13.29 72.10 -3.12
CA ALA A 761 12.41 72.31 -1.96
C ALA A 761 12.62 73.71 -1.30
N PRO A 762 11.60 74.60 -1.24
CA PRO A 762 11.75 75.87 -0.53
C PRO A 762 11.71 75.71 1.00
N ILE A 763 12.89 75.61 1.60
CA ILE A 763 13.18 75.46 3.04
C ILE A 763 13.16 76.79 3.85
N ALA A 764 12.49 77.83 3.36
CA ALA A 764 12.56 79.16 3.98
C ALA A 764 11.93 79.15 5.40
N GLY A 765 12.71 79.48 6.42
CA GLY A 765 12.27 79.45 7.82
C GLY A 765 12.07 78.04 8.40
N ALA A 766 12.52 76.99 7.70
CA ALA A 766 12.56 75.64 8.26
C ALA A 766 13.64 75.53 9.36
N ILE A 767 13.34 74.79 10.42
CA ILE A 767 14.24 74.54 11.55
C ILE A 767 14.90 73.17 11.34
N PHE A 768 16.22 73.04 11.54
CA PHE A 768 16.97 71.79 11.36
C PHE A 768 17.83 71.45 12.59
N ASP A 769 17.47 71.97 13.76
CA ASP A 769 18.33 71.94 14.95
C ASP A 769 18.52 70.51 15.46
N GLY A 770 19.76 70.00 15.37
CA GLY A 770 20.08 68.62 15.73
C GLY A 770 19.71 67.55 14.69
N ALA A 771 19.27 67.93 13.49
CA ALA A 771 18.94 66.99 12.42
C ALA A 771 20.17 66.25 11.84
N SER A 772 20.02 64.98 11.45
CA SER A 772 21.05 64.22 10.72
C SER A 772 20.95 64.49 9.22
N LEU A 773 21.91 65.25 8.67
CA LEU A 773 21.94 65.67 7.26
C LEU A 773 22.94 64.89 6.39
N ASN A 774 23.33 63.69 6.82
CA ASN A 774 24.34 62.87 6.14
C ASN A 774 23.88 62.47 4.73
N ASN A 775 24.67 62.76 3.69
CA ASN A 775 24.37 62.45 2.29
C ASN A 775 23.05 63.01 1.74
N VAL A 776 22.50 64.09 2.33
CA VAL A 776 21.32 64.77 1.78
C VAL A 776 21.65 65.41 0.41
N VAL A 777 20.78 65.20 -0.57
CA VAL A 777 20.87 65.77 -1.92
C VAL A 777 19.94 66.99 -2.01
N GLY A 778 20.38 68.09 -2.61
CA GLY A 778 19.50 69.23 -2.93
C GLY A 778 19.46 70.37 -1.91
N LEU A 779 20.01 70.19 -0.70
CA LEU A 779 20.27 71.33 0.20
C LEU A 779 21.22 72.35 -0.47
N PRO A 780 21.01 73.66 -0.27
CA PRO A 780 21.87 74.69 -0.86
C PRO A 780 23.31 74.56 -0.35
N GLN A 781 24.24 74.34 -1.28
CA GLN A 781 25.68 74.26 -1.01
C GLN A 781 26.23 75.62 -0.59
N THR A 782 26.27 75.91 0.71
CA THR A 782 26.88 77.13 1.24
C THR A 782 28.40 77.00 1.27
N THR A 783 29.05 77.57 0.25
CA THR A 783 30.49 77.82 0.28
C THR A 783 30.81 78.89 1.34
N GLY A 784 31.08 78.45 2.57
CA GLY A 784 31.81 79.20 3.58
C GLY A 784 31.10 80.39 4.24
N SER A 785 30.83 80.23 5.54
CA SER A 785 30.62 81.28 6.56
C SER A 785 29.39 82.19 6.47
N ALA A 786 28.82 82.43 7.65
CA ALA A 786 27.83 83.46 8.01
C ALA A 786 26.39 83.32 7.49
N PHE A 787 25.55 82.72 8.33
CA PHE A 787 24.36 83.42 8.82
C PHE A 787 24.38 83.44 10.35
N TYR A 788 24.57 84.65 10.90
CA TYR A 788 24.45 85.01 12.31
C TYR A 788 23.56 86.25 12.34
N ASP A 789 22.35 86.11 12.88
CA ASP A 789 21.46 87.14 13.47
C ASP A 789 20.04 86.54 13.58
N GLU A 790 19.24 86.75 14.62
CA GLU A 790 19.52 87.20 15.99
C GLU A 790 18.25 86.92 16.84
N ALA A 791 18.25 85.93 17.77
CA ALA A 791 17.42 85.88 18.99
C ALA A 791 17.46 84.54 19.75
N THR A 792 17.73 84.62 21.07
CA THR A 792 17.35 83.67 22.13
C THR A 792 17.80 82.20 22.08
N ASP A 793 19.04 81.99 22.53
CA ASP A 793 19.40 81.17 23.72
C ASP A 793 18.86 79.74 23.86
N PHE A 794 19.76 78.74 23.75
CA PHE A 794 19.99 77.77 24.83
C PHE A 794 21.34 77.01 24.70
N GLY A 795 22.01 76.82 25.84
CA GLY A 795 22.64 75.53 26.21
C GLY A 795 23.98 75.13 25.57
N THR A 796 25.09 75.32 26.29
CA THR A 796 26.38 74.68 25.99
C THR A 796 26.43 73.20 26.40
N THR A 797 26.91 72.30 25.54
CA THR A 797 28.05 71.38 25.84
C THR A 797 28.53 70.57 24.62
N GLY A 798 29.69 70.94 24.07
CA GLY A 798 30.75 70.06 23.57
C GLY A 798 30.48 68.97 22.52
N PHE A 799 30.86 69.25 21.26
CA PHE A 799 31.52 68.25 20.40
C PHE A 799 32.50 68.95 19.43
N ASP A 800 33.70 68.39 19.24
CA ASP A 800 34.79 68.92 18.38
C ASP A 800 35.03 67.98 17.19
N PRO A 801 34.71 68.39 15.94
CA PRO A 801 34.82 67.55 14.76
C PRO A 801 36.14 67.71 13.97
N VAL A 802 37.30 67.88 14.63
CA VAL A 802 38.61 67.76 13.97
C VAL A 802 39.14 66.30 13.98
N ALA A 803 38.47 65.37 14.67
CA ALA A 803 38.92 63.99 14.89
C ALA A 803 38.07 62.90 14.16
N ALA A 804 37.74 63.10 12.87
CA ALA A 804 37.01 62.09 12.07
C ALA A 804 37.49 61.86 10.62
N GLY A 805 38.58 62.49 10.17
CA GLY A 805 39.36 62.05 8.99
C GLY A 805 38.61 61.90 7.65
N TRP A 806 37.96 62.95 7.15
CA TRP A 806 37.37 62.96 5.80
C TRP A 806 38.29 63.66 4.79
N THR A 807 38.80 62.91 3.81
CA THR A 807 39.59 63.46 2.68
C THR A 807 38.69 63.81 1.50
N LEU A 808 38.81 65.06 1.02
CA LEU A 808 38.27 65.49 -0.27
C LEU A 808 38.83 64.66 -1.43
N SER A 809 38.02 64.46 -2.47
CA SER A 809 38.50 64.15 -3.83
C SER A 809 37.58 64.79 -4.87
N PRO A 810 38.11 65.59 -5.82
CA PRO A 810 37.29 66.36 -6.76
C PRO A 810 37.18 65.68 -8.14
N SER A 811 35.97 65.66 -8.70
CA SER A 811 35.78 65.69 -10.16
C SER A 811 34.34 66.06 -10.50
N GLY A 812 34.17 67.15 -11.25
CA GLY A 812 32.88 67.48 -11.85
C GLY A 812 32.72 66.82 -13.22
N ALA A 813 31.58 66.17 -13.45
CA ALA A 813 31.02 65.89 -14.75
C ALA A 813 29.48 65.88 -14.62
N PRO A 814 28.72 66.44 -15.58
CA PRO A 814 27.27 66.47 -15.49
C PRO A 814 26.69 65.08 -15.74
N VAL A 815 25.99 64.52 -14.75
CA VAL A 815 25.17 63.33 -14.93
C VAL A 815 23.85 63.77 -15.56
N PRO A 816 23.38 63.14 -16.66
CA PRO A 816 22.14 63.54 -17.32
C PRO A 816 20.92 63.22 -16.43
N LEU A 817 19.84 63.97 -16.65
CA LEU A 817 18.51 63.74 -16.05
C LEU A 817 18.07 62.29 -16.24
N ALA A 818 18.23 61.47 -15.21
CA ALA A 818 17.50 60.22 -15.06
C ALA A 818 16.12 60.55 -14.48
N GLY A 819 15.06 60.04 -15.11
CA GLY A 819 13.70 60.12 -14.55
C GLY A 819 13.56 59.33 -13.24
N PRO A 820 12.37 59.35 -12.60
CA PRO A 820 12.13 58.83 -11.23
C PRO A 820 12.43 57.33 -11.01
N TRP A 821 12.77 56.59 -12.07
CA TRP A 821 13.10 55.16 -12.03
C TRP A 821 14.50 54.83 -11.50
N GLY A 822 15.37 55.84 -11.31
CA GLY A 822 16.74 55.62 -10.82
C GLY A 822 16.85 55.12 -9.37
N LEU A 823 15.87 55.45 -8.51
CA LEU A 823 15.89 55.15 -7.07
C LEU A 823 15.52 53.70 -6.74
N VAL A 824 14.70 53.05 -7.58
CA VAL A 824 14.30 51.63 -7.42
C VAL A 824 15.52 50.70 -7.36
N ALA A 825 16.59 51.03 -8.09
CA ALA A 825 17.79 50.22 -8.16
C ALA A 825 18.62 50.17 -6.86
N LEU A 826 18.48 51.14 -5.96
CA LEU A 826 19.27 51.19 -4.72
C LEU A 826 18.58 50.43 -3.57
N ALA A 827 17.23 50.47 -3.50
CA ALA A 827 16.46 49.67 -2.55
C ALA A 827 16.56 48.15 -2.83
N LEU A 828 16.60 47.77 -4.12
CA LEU A 828 16.77 46.38 -4.57
C LEU A 828 18.12 45.74 -4.15
N ALA A 829 19.12 46.52 -3.72
CA ALA A 829 20.41 46.01 -3.28
C ALA A 829 20.41 45.50 -1.81
N GLY A 830 19.41 45.89 -1.00
CA GLY A 830 19.29 45.47 0.39
C GLY A 830 18.44 44.21 0.61
N VAL A 831 17.48 43.95 -0.29
CA VAL A 831 16.62 42.75 -0.22
C VAL A 831 17.36 41.57 -0.84
N GLY A 832 18.17 40.90 -0.02
CA GLY A 832 18.85 39.67 -0.40
C GLY A 832 17.87 38.64 -0.94
N ALA A 833 18.12 38.18 -2.17
CA ALA A 833 17.18 37.36 -2.93
C ALA A 833 16.83 36.04 -2.23
N ALA A 834 15.72 36.03 -1.49
CA ALA A 834 14.98 34.83 -1.12
C ALA A 834 14.22 34.27 -2.35
N ARG A 835 14.92 34.09 -3.47
CA ARG A 835 14.49 33.14 -4.49
C ARG A 835 14.45 31.78 -3.81
N ARG A 836 13.25 31.32 -3.43
CA ARG A 836 12.99 29.89 -3.36
C ARG A 836 13.30 29.35 -4.75
N GLN A 837 14.47 28.72 -4.89
CA GLN A 837 14.71 27.83 -6.01
C GLN A 837 13.70 26.68 -5.88
N LEU A 838 12.60 26.79 -6.62
CA LEU A 838 12.01 25.58 -7.19
C LEU A 838 13.13 24.90 -7.99
N PRO A 839 13.32 23.57 -7.85
CA PRO A 839 14.38 22.87 -8.56
C PRO A 839 14.17 23.06 -10.07
N LYS A 840 15.25 23.42 -10.78
CA LYS A 840 15.22 23.38 -12.25
C LYS A 840 14.87 21.96 -12.69
N PRO A 841 13.93 21.77 -13.63
CA PRO A 841 13.89 20.52 -14.38
C PRO A 841 15.22 20.34 -15.10
N ALA A 842 15.77 19.12 -15.08
CA ALA A 842 16.93 18.79 -15.87
C ALA A 842 16.55 18.85 -17.36
N ALA A 843 17.32 19.57 -18.17
CA ALA A 843 17.17 19.50 -19.62
C ALA A 843 17.60 18.10 -20.10
N PRO A 844 16.89 17.49 -21.07
CA PRO A 844 17.03 16.08 -21.38
C PRO A 844 18.35 15.73 -22.10
N ARG A 845 18.78 14.49 -21.87
CA ARG A 845 19.67 13.71 -22.73
C ARG A 845 19.19 12.27 -22.75
#